data_AF-A0A2S0USJ8-F1
#
_entry.id   AF-A0A2S0USJ8-F1
#
_cell.length_a   1.000
_cell.length_b   1.000
_cell.length_c   1.000
_cell.angle_alpha   90.00
_cell.angle_beta   90.00
_cell.angle_gamma   90.00
#
_symmetry.space_group_name_H-M   'P 1'
#
loop_
_entity.id
_entity.type
_entity.pdbx_description
1 polymer ?
#
loop_
_entity_poly.entity_id
_entity_poly.type
_entity_poly.pdbx_seq_one_letter_code
_entity_poly.pdbx_strand_id
1 'polypeptide(L)'
;MAKSRIDEALAALKAAGNDGFGARPEVLERLGLDLLHRPALGGQIVARICAIAEPSPRDEGLLDLLGAGLDAARIARENGKVRGQALIDAVEAALELARGQGRMTSAHSLLFAKLWTRNGLPAPAALALQAEEVVPAAGRRASNSAEGDVLLEGLFAELIQQAEGEPLALHHALTESFPAMPPEMRDHVVAYSVGRSDPIHAELACYWLLDPAQHIRLTAAQGLAHRLASAELPGRILASLVVLRSWMPDDAARARVDTILKAAMRKSVAPSTDQVPWTMHSIRASLPDGGGAQSIGIALQSGTQRKMAMLLLKQGQGVKDAYTITCRTARDQKSIVERMTEEVGALTVTSDYVRRAVSIALADGLAQGLPPVPGLIEVVRLCGFAGLRPDVKSTPDLIADLASTRAVQALPPWQHGDLITASEEWWDRHETIASWFEDSDAAHSVLDKARSAKSAESALWKWLETRRDWWARILARAADVLETANHPDATGFAACAMALLEGRDLKKIPVMLDVHEQTIEAWVRDDPDFDPGLTFEELAHEAPAPERKGEVAALLRGTELSVDWLDGYMTGIVIAPKMIMPNQWLPAVLEPVLPRINPSQFQRFMDLLMMRAQTVSDVASVPDQLVATISGRSKKGQAEWWSGFSDAMEKFRSAWPKKGMTKEDRRLFEIVTGGFTSADMTEFAALVGHRQERNLG
;
A
#
# COMPACT_ATOMS: atom_id res chain seq x y z
N MET A 1 -23.19 -11.06 24.33
CA MET A 1 -22.87 -9.90 23.48
C MET A 1 -21.77 -10.34 22.54
N ALA A 2 -21.91 -10.13 21.23
CA ALA A 2 -20.79 -10.32 20.30
C ALA A 2 -19.63 -9.42 20.76
N LYS A 3 -18.41 -9.95 20.81
CA LYS A 3 -17.22 -9.12 21.12
C LYS A 3 -17.05 -8.11 19.98
N SER A 4 -16.67 -6.88 20.29
CA SER A 4 -16.40 -5.91 19.22
C SER A 4 -15.10 -6.29 18.51
N ARG A 5 -14.98 -6.03 17.19
CA ARG A 5 -13.76 -6.33 16.40
C ARG A 5 -12.49 -5.74 17.03
N ILE A 6 -12.60 -4.57 17.67
CA ILE A 6 -11.50 -3.96 18.42
C ILE A 6 -11.11 -4.81 19.63
N ASP A 7 -12.07 -5.39 20.36
CA ASP A 7 -11.77 -6.25 21.52
C ASP A 7 -11.11 -7.57 21.09
N GLU A 8 -11.52 -8.10 19.94
CA GLU A 8 -10.91 -9.30 19.35
C GLU A 8 -9.47 -9.03 18.91
N ALA A 9 -9.22 -7.92 18.22
CA ALA A 9 -7.88 -7.50 17.83
C ALA A 9 -6.97 -7.25 19.05
N LEU A 10 -7.47 -6.57 20.09
CA LEU A 10 -6.71 -6.36 21.34
C LEU A 10 -6.40 -7.69 22.05
N ALA A 11 -7.34 -8.63 22.07
CA ALA A 11 -7.10 -9.96 22.62
C ALA A 11 -6.05 -10.75 21.82
N ALA A 12 -6.08 -10.64 20.49
CA ALA A 12 -5.11 -11.28 19.60
C ALA A 12 -3.71 -10.66 19.74
N LEU A 13 -3.59 -9.33 19.82
CA LEU A 13 -2.32 -8.66 20.10
C LEU A 13 -1.72 -9.11 21.43
N LYS A 14 -2.56 -9.24 22.47
CA LYS A 14 -2.13 -9.73 23.78
C LYS A 14 -1.65 -11.18 23.72
N ALA A 15 -2.29 -12.02 22.91
CA ALA A 15 -1.89 -13.41 22.71
C ALA A 15 -0.59 -13.55 21.90
N ALA A 16 -0.37 -12.67 20.91
CA ALA A 16 0.82 -12.65 20.07
C ALA A 16 2.09 -12.16 20.81
N GLY A 17 1.92 -11.39 21.89
CA GLY A 17 3.05 -10.82 22.64
C GLY A 17 3.75 -9.68 21.88
N ASN A 18 5.01 -9.40 22.26
CA ASN A 18 5.83 -8.34 21.68
C ASN A 18 6.81 -8.85 20.61
N ASP A 19 6.47 -9.95 19.95
CA ASP A 19 7.26 -10.45 18.83
C ASP A 19 7.00 -9.59 17.59
N GLY A 20 8.00 -8.81 17.18
CA GLY A 20 7.92 -7.93 16.01
C GLY A 20 7.86 -8.68 14.68
N PHE A 21 8.07 -10.00 14.67
CA PHE A 21 8.09 -10.84 13.46
C PHE A 21 7.23 -12.11 13.58
N GLY A 22 6.39 -12.19 14.63
CA GLY A 22 5.47 -13.31 14.86
C GLY A 22 4.03 -12.97 14.47
N ALA A 23 3.05 -13.49 15.21
CA ALA A 23 1.62 -13.26 14.92
C ALA A 23 1.16 -11.79 15.10
N ARG A 24 1.99 -10.90 15.65
CA ARG A 24 1.62 -9.50 15.94
C ARG A 24 1.47 -8.67 14.65
N PRO A 25 2.46 -8.60 13.74
CA PRO A 25 2.29 -7.99 12.41
C PRO A 25 1.02 -8.44 11.68
N GLU A 26 0.73 -9.74 11.64
CA GLU A 26 -0.47 -10.29 10.97
C GLU A 26 -1.77 -9.76 11.59
N VAL A 27 -1.81 -9.62 12.92
CA VAL A 27 -2.97 -9.02 13.62
C VAL A 27 -3.12 -7.54 13.26
N LEU A 28 -2.01 -6.80 13.21
CA LEU A 28 -2.01 -5.38 12.88
C LEU A 28 -2.40 -5.13 11.42
N GLU A 29 -1.88 -5.93 10.49
CA GLU A 29 -2.19 -5.87 9.06
C GLU A 29 -3.69 -6.14 8.83
N ARG A 30 -4.21 -7.23 9.41
CA ARG A 30 -5.64 -7.56 9.32
C ARG A 30 -6.53 -6.45 9.88
N LEU A 31 -6.16 -5.86 11.03
CA LEU A 31 -6.96 -4.74 11.53
C LEU A 31 -6.81 -3.48 10.67
N GLY A 32 -5.63 -3.21 10.13
CA GLY A 32 -5.41 -2.13 9.17
C GLY A 32 -6.37 -2.24 7.99
N LEU A 33 -6.50 -3.44 7.41
CA LEU A 33 -7.46 -3.72 6.34
C LEU A 33 -8.93 -3.53 6.79
N ASP A 34 -9.28 -4.01 7.98
CA ASP A 34 -10.62 -3.81 8.57
C ASP A 34 -10.95 -2.32 8.76
N LEU A 35 -9.98 -1.51 9.19
CA LEU A 35 -10.12 -0.06 9.39
C LEU A 35 -10.33 0.66 8.06
N LEU A 36 -9.62 0.26 6.99
CA LEU A 36 -9.81 0.81 5.64
C LEU A 36 -11.23 0.59 5.13
N HIS A 37 -11.79 -0.59 5.38
CA HIS A 37 -13.14 -0.94 4.95
C HIS A 37 -14.24 -0.41 5.88
N ARG A 38 -13.91 -0.20 7.16
CA ARG A 38 -14.85 0.26 8.18
C ARG A 38 -14.25 1.47 8.92
N PRO A 39 -14.13 2.65 8.26
CA PRO A 39 -13.51 3.85 8.84
C PRO A 39 -14.02 4.26 10.22
N ALA A 40 -15.28 3.98 10.53
CA ALA A 40 -15.88 4.24 11.83
C ALA A 40 -15.16 3.55 13.01
N LEU A 41 -14.47 2.43 12.77
CA LEU A 41 -13.65 1.76 13.79
C LEU A 41 -12.48 2.64 14.23
N GLY A 42 -11.88 3.44 13.34
CA GLY A 42 -10.81 4.38 13.68
C GLY A 42 -11.29 5.43 14.69
N GLY A 43 -12.47 6.02 14.45
CA GLY A 43 -13.09 6.96 15.39
C GLY A 43 -13.45 6.33 16.74
N GLN A 44 -13.82 5.04 16.77
CA GLN A 44 -14.04 4.31 18.02
C GLN A 44 -12.75 4.10 18.81
N ILE A 45 -11.62 3.82 18.14
CA ILE A 45 -10.32 3.71 18.79
C ILE A 45 -9.92 5.06 19.40
N VAL A 46 -10.07 6.17 18.68
CA VAL A 46 -9.85 7.53 19.20
C VAL A 46 -10.69 7.78 20.45
N ALA A 47 -11.99 7.48 20.41
CA ALA A 47 -12.88 7.68 21.55
C ALA A 47 -12.47 6.85 22.78
N ARG A 48 -11.97 5.62 22.58
CA ARG A 48 -11.46 4.77 23.67
C ARG A 48 -10.17 5.32 24.27
N ILE A 49 -9.25 5.82 23.43
CA ILE A 49 -8.02 6.46 23.90
C ILE A 49 -8.37 7.71 24.74
N CYS A 50 -9.27 8.57 24.24
CA CYS A 50 -9.72 9.77 24.97
C CYS A 50 -10.54 9.48 26.24
N ALA A 51 -10.96 8.24 26.47
CA ALA A 51 -11.61 7.84 27.73
C ALA A 51 -10.60 7.49 28.83
N ILE A 52 -9.32 7.37 28.51
CA ILE A 52 -8.24 7.11 29.47
C ILE A 52 -7.84 8.43 30.12
N ALA A 53 -7.96 8.53 31.45
CA ALA A 53 -7.70 9.79 32.15
C ALA A 53 -6.24 10.25 32.01
N GLU A 54 -5.29 9.32 32.10
CA GLU A 54 -3.86 9.55 31.96
C GLU A 54 -3.33 8.62 30.85
N PRO A 55 -3.52 8.99 29.57
CA PRO A 55 -3.07 8.15 28.48
C PRO A 55 -1.54 8.11 28.50
N SER A 56 -0.98 6.93 28.30
CA SER A 56 0.46 6.73 28.35
C SER A 56 0.93 5.90 27.17
N PRO A 57 2.23 5.92 26.84
CA PRO A 57 2.80 5.00 25.88
C PRO A 57 2.56 3.51 26.21
N ARG A 58 2.15 3.18 27.45
CA ARG A 58 1.83 1.81 27.89
C ARG A 58 0.44 1.34 27.47
N ASP A 59 -0.39 2.22 26.91
CA ASP A 59 -1.67 1.86 26.28
C ASP A 59 -1.44 1.30 24.85
N GLU A 60 -0.37 0.51 24.70
CA GLU A 60 0.27 0.10 23.44
C GLU A 60 -0.74 -0.53 22.48
N GLY A 61 -1.65 -1.37 22.97
CA GLY A 61 -2.63 -2.05 22.12
C GLY A 61 -3.48 -1.09 21.28
N LEU A 62 -4.10 -0.07 21.88
CA LEU A 62 -4.95 0.86 21.12
C LEU A 62 -4.14 1.76 20.20
N LEU A 63 -2.95 2.19 20.65
CA LEU A 63 -2.06 3.02 19.86
C LEU A 63 -1.49 2.27 18.65
N ASP A 64 -1.14 0.99 18.82
CA ASP A 64 -0.64 0.14 17.74
C ASP A 64 -1.74 -0.18 16.73
N LEU A 65 -2.96 -0.44 17.19
CA LEU A 65 -4.12 -0.64 16.30
C LEU A 65 -4.42 0.61 15.47
N LEU A 66 -4.42 1.80 16.10
CA LEU A 66 -4.62 3.06 15.38
C LEU A 66 -3.44 3.36 14.45
N GLY A 67 -2.21 3.11 14.90
CA GLY A 67 -1.00 3.26 14.10
C GLY A 67 -1.02 2.40 12.85
N ALA A 68 -1.33 1.11 12.97
CA ALA A 68 -1.48 0.21 11.84
C ALA A 68 -2.57 0.66 10.86
N GLY A 69 -3.70 1.17 11.37
CA GLY A 69 -4.73 1.78 10.53
C GLY A 69 -4.28 3.03 9.78
N LEU A 70 -3.54 3.93 10.45
CA LEU A 70 -2.98 5.12 9.83
C LEU A 70 -1.91 4.80 8.79
N ASP A 71 -1.06 3.80 9.05
CA ASP A 71 -0.08 3.32 8.08
C ASP A 71 -0.76 2.69 6.85
N ALA A 72 -1.74 1.82 7.08
CA ALA A 72 -2.55 1.24 6.01
C ALA A 72 -3.29 2.32 5.20
N ALA A 73 -3.83 3.36 5.84
CA ALA A 73 -4.42 4.51 5.17
C ALA A 73 -3.42 5.29 4.33
N ARG A 74 -2.22 5.54 4.86
CA ARG A 74 -1.14 6.19 4.11
C ARG A 74 -0.80 5.38 2.87
N ILE A 75 -0.54 4.08 3.02
CA ILE A 75 -0.20 3.17 1.91
C ILE A 75 -1.33 3.16 0.86
N ALA A 76 -2.58 2.98 1.30
CA ALA A 76 -3.74 3.01 0.43
C ALA A 76 -3.84 4.34 -0.35
N ARG A 77 -3.64 5.48 0.31
CA ARG A 77 -3.63 6.80 -0.35
C ARG A 77 -2.49 6.94 -1.35
N GLU A 78 -1.30 6.48 -1.00
CA GLU A 78 -0.13 6.48 -1.91
C GLU A 78 -0.34 5.60 -3.14
N ASN A 79 -1.12 4.53 -3.01
CA ASN A 79 -1.53 3.66 -4.13
C ASN A 79 -2.78 4.18 -4.86
N GLY A 80 -3.29 5.37 -4.51
CA GLY A 80 -4.41 6.00 -5.19
C GLY A 80 -5.79 5.50 -4.77
N LYS A 81 -5.93 4.93 -3.57
CA LYS A 81 -7.21 4.49 -3.00
C LYS A 81 -7.86 5.55 -2.12
N VAL A 82 -9.10 5.94 -2.44
CA VAL A 82 -9.92 6.93 -1.71
C VAL A 82 -10.24 6.45 -0.30
N ARG A 83 -10.34 5.14 -0.07
CA ARG A 83 -10.60 4.58 1.27
C ARG A 83 -9.52 4.95 2.30
N GLY A 84 -8.27 5.12 1.86
CA GLY A 84 -7.20 5.58 2.73
C GLY A 84 -7.49 6.99 3.26
N GLN A 85 -7.94 7.88 2.38
CA GLN A 85 -8.39 9.22 2.78
C GLN A 85 -9.66 9.16 3.64
N ALA A 86 -10.62 8.29 3.31
CA ALA A 86 -11.84 8.13 4.10
C ALA A 86 -11.57 7.69 5.55
N LEU A 87 -10.59 6.80 5.78
CA LEU A 87 -10.16 6.43 7.13
C LEU A 87 -9.49 7.62 7.86
N ILE A 88 -8.60 8.36 7.19
CA ILE A 88 -7.98 9.56 7.76
C ILE A 88 -9.07 10.56 8.16
N ASP A 89 -9.98 10.91 7.26
CA ASP A 89 -11.08 11.85 7.50
C ASP A 89 -11.95 11.42 8.69
N ALA A 90 -12.26 10.13 8.82
CA ALA A 90 -13.05 9.59 9.93
C ALA A 90 -12.32 9.72 11.27
N VAL A 91 -11.00 9.48 11.29
CA VAL A 91 -10.17 9.63 12.49
C VAL A 91 -10.02 11.12 12.84
N GLU A 92 -9.79 11.99 11.86
CA GLU A 92 -9.70 13.44 12.06
C GLU A 92 -11.01 14.02 12.60
N ALA A 93 -12.16 13.62 12.05
CA ALA A 93 -13.47 14.03 12.55
C ALA A 93 -13.70 13.58 14.00
N ALA A 94 -13.20 12.40 14.38
CA ALA A 94 -13.28 11.92 15.76
C ALA A 94 -12.38 12.73 16.71
N LEU A 95 -11.18 13.13 16.26
CA LEU A 95 -10.30 14.01 17.03
C LEU A 95 -10.91 15.40 17.24
N GLU A 96 -11.46 16.00 16.17
CA GLU A 96 -12.13 17.31 16.25
C GLU A 96 -13.34 17.26 17.19
N LEU A 97 -14.13 16.19 17.12
CA LEU A 97 -15.24 15.98 18.04
C LEU A 97 -14.77 15.82 19.49
N ALA A 98 -13.72 15.04 19.73
CA ALA A 98 -13.16 14.84 21.07
C ALA A 98 -12.59 16.15 21.65
N ARG A 99 -11.92 16.97 20.83
CA ARG A 99 -11.44 18.31 21.20
C ARG A 99 -12.61 19.24 21.53
N GLY A 100 -13.61 19.34 20.65
CA GLY A 100 -14.77 20.21 20.84
C GLY A 100 -15.62 19.85 22.07
N GLN A 101 -15.59 18.58 22.50
CA GLN A 101 -16.24 18.10 23.73
C GLN A 101 -15.37 18.24 24.99
N GLY A 102 -14.15 18.77 24.89
CA GLY A 102 -13.23 18.90 26.02
C GLY A 102 -12.73 17.55 26.56
N ARG A 103 -12.76 16.49 25.75
CA ARG A 103 -12.30 15.13 26.14
C ARG A 103 -10.82 14.90 25.87
N MET A 104 -10.18 15.80 25.13
CA MET A 104 -8.76 15.67 24.76
C MET A 104 -7.89 16.55 25.66
N THR A 105 -6.97 15.92 26.40
CA THR A 105 -5.97 16.64 27.22
C THR A 105 -4.68 16.92 26.42
N SER A 106 -3.74 17.67 27.01
CA SER A 106 -2.42 17.89 26.40
C SER A 106 -1.64 16.59 26.16
N ALA A 107 -1.78 15.61 27.06
CA ALA A 107 -1.15 14.30 26.91
C ALA A 107 -1.71 13.53 25.70
N HIS A 108 -3.03 13.55 25.51
CA HIS A 108 -3.67 12.96 24.32
C HIS A 108 -3.18 13.62 23.03
N SER A 109 -3.13 14.95 23.02
CA SER A 109 -2.68 15.74 21.86
C SER A 109 -1.25 15.38 21.46
N LEU A 110 -0.35 15.26 22.45
CA LEU A 110 1.02 14.81 22.22
C LEU A 110 1.06 13.38 21.70
N LEU A 111 0.34 12.43 22.31
CA LEU A 111 0.34 11.03 21.86
C LEU A 111 -0.12 10.88 20.41
N PHE A 112 -1.22 11.53 20.04
CA PHE A 112 -1.69 11.52 18.65
C PHE A 112 -0.71 12.25 17.72
N ALA A 113 -0.14 13.39 18.12
CA ALA A 113 0.88 14.07 17.30
C ALA A 113 2.07 13.16 16.96
N LYS A 114 2.57 12.42 17.96
CA LYS A 114 3.63 11.41 17.75
C LYS A 114 3.18 10.32 16.79
N LEU A 115 1.97 9.80 16.98
CA LEU A 115 1.43 8.72 16.15
C LEU A 115 1.30 9.14 14.68
N TRP A 116 0.77 10.33 14.38
CA TRP A 116 0.68 10.83 13.00
C TRP A 116 2.05 11.00 12.37
N THR A 117 2.98 11.61 13.12
CA THR A 117 4.35 11.86 12.63
C THR A 117 5.07 10.56 12.31
N ARG A 118 4.99 9.55 13.18
CA ARG A 118 5.59 8.22 12.97
C ARG A 118 5.02 7.48 11.77
N ASN A 119 3.74 7.68 11.49
CA ASN A 119 3.09 7.10 10.31
C ASN A 119 3.28 7.96 9.05
N GLY A 120 4.13 8.99 9.08
CA GLY A 120 4.44 9.82 7.91
C GLY A 120 3.23 10.61 7.38
N LEU A 121 2.26 10.93 8.24
CA LEU A 121 1.06 11.66 7.89
C LEU A 121 1.12 13.12 8.37
N PRO A 122 0.57 14.08 7.59
CA PRO A 122 0.36 15.44 8.09
C PRO A 122 -0.68 15.38 9.21
N ALA A 123 -0.32 15.90 10.37
CA ALA A 123 -1.19 15.88 11.54
C ALA A 123 -2.31 16.94 11.44
N PRO A 124 -3.54 16.62 11.89
CA PRO A 124 -4.68 17.54 11.82
C PRO A 124 -4.57 18.67 12.83
N ALA A 125 -5.21 19.80 12.51
CA ALA A 125 -5.22 21.00 13.35
C ALA A 125 -5.80 20.75 14.76
N ALA A 126 -6.74 19.80 14.90
CA ALA A 126 -7.30 19.35 16.19
C ALA A 126 -6.25 19.08 17.28
N LEU A 127 -5.08 18.59 16.86
CA LEU A 127 -4.01 18.18 17.76
C LEU A 127 -3.22 19.36 18.32
N ALA A 128 -3.24 20.51 17.64
CA ALA A 128 -2.54 21.70 18.12
C ALA A 128 -3.16 22.18 19.44
N LEU A 129 -2.30 22.36 20.44
CA LEU A 129 -2.66 22.96 21.70
C LEU A 129 -2.83 24.46 21.54
N GLN A 130 -3.73 25.04 22.34
CA GLN A 130 -3.82 26.49 22.46
C GLN A 130 -2.60 27.01 23.23
N ALA A 131 -2.14 28.23 22.95
CA ALA A 131 -1.01 28.84 23.67
C ALA A 131 -1.26 28.85 25.19
N GLU A 132 -2.52 28.97 25.59
CA GLU A 132 -3.02 28.90 26.96
C GLU A 132 -2.72 27.58 27.68
N GLU A 133 -2.75 26.48 26.93
CA GLU A 133 -2.61 25.11 27.44
C GLU A 133 -1.15 24.69 27.57
N VAL A 134 -0.24 25.41 26.89
CA VAL A 134 1.20 25.18 26.93
C VAL A 134 1.88 26.11 27.94
N VAL A 135 1.42 27.36 28.06
CA VAL A 135 1.97 28.36 29.00
C VAL A 135 0.87 28.82 29.98
N PRO A 136 0.96 28.47 31.28
CA PRO A 136 -0.03 28.87 32.27
C PRO A 136 -0.18 30.39 32.37
N ALA A 137 -1.37 30.88 32.72
CA ALA A 137 -1.69 32.32 32.82
C ALA A 137 -0.74 33.14 33.72
N ALA A 138 -0.07 32.50 34.68
CA ALA A 138 0.97 33.12 35.52
C ALA A 138 2.25 33.48 34.74
N GLY A 139 2.58 32.77 33.66
CA GLY A 139 3.71 33.05 32.77
C GLY A 139 3.43 34.15 31.74
N ARG A 140 2.17 34.56 31.54
CA ARG A 140 1.82 35.64 30.60
C ARG A 140 2.13 37.04 31.12
N ARG A 141 2.33 37.21 32.43
CA ARG A 141 2.66 38.51 33.04
C ARG A 141 4.16 38.83 33.07
N ALA A 142 4.99 37.92 32.59
CA ALA A 142 6.42 38.14 32.39
C ALA A 142 6.86 37.46 31.09
N SER A 143 6.61 38.07 29.93
CA SER A 143 7.24 37.64 28.68
C SER A 143 8.71 38.09 28.65
N ASN A 144 9.51 37.63 29.62
CA ASN A 144 10.96 37.66 29.49
C ASN A 144 11.34 36.47 28.61
N SER A 145 11.87 36.72 27.40
CA SER A 145 12.41 35.68 26.52
C SER A 145 13.39 34.76 27.26
N ALA A 146 14.13 35.32 28.21
CA ALA A 146 15.05 34.60 29.08
C ALA A 146 14.42 33.51 29.95
N GLU A 147 13.17 33.65 30.42
CA GLU A 147 12.50 32.61 31.22
C GLU A 147 11.99 31.45 30.34
N GLY A 148 11.53 31.75 29.12
CA GLY A 148 11.19 30.74 28.12
C GLY A 148 12.42 29.95 27.65
N ASP A 149 13.53 30.63 27.45
CA ASP A 149 14.81 30.04 27.05
C ASP A 149 15.37 29.05 28.11
N VAL A 150 15.13 29.31 29.40
CA VAL A 150 15.53 28.41 30.51
C VAL A 150 14.67 27.13 30.55
N LEU A 151 13.37 27.25 30.29
CA LEU A 151 12.48 26.07 30.20
C LEU A 151 12.87 25.17 29.01
N LEU A 152 13.17 25.79 27.86
CA LEU A 152 13.67 25.05 26.70
C LEU A 152 15.03 24.41 26.98
N GLU A 153 15.92 25.07 27.72
CA GLU A 153 17.22 24.50 28.08
C GLU A 153 17.10 23.19 28.85
N GLY A 154 16.22 23.13 29.85
CA GLY A 154 15.93 21.89 30.59
C GLY A 154 15.38 20.78 29.70
N LEU A 155 14.41 21.11 28.83
CA LEU A 155 13.83 20.15 27.89
C LEU A 155 14.88 19.61 26.89
N PHE A 156 15.71 20.47 26.31
CA PHE A 156 16.75 20.06 25.39
C PHE A 156 17.80 19.17 26.08
N ALA A 157 18.18 19.47 27.33
CA ALA A 157 19.10 18.62 28.09
C ALA A 157 18.55 17.19 28.29
N GLU A 158 17.26 17.07 28.66
CA GLU A 158 16.60 15.77 28.80
C GLU A 158 16.50 15.02 27.46
N LEU A 159 16.08 15.71 26.39
CA LEU A 159 15.94 15.10 25.07
C LEU A 159 17.29 14.69 24.47
N ILE A 160 18.34 15.48 24.67
CA ILE A 160 19.71 15.14 24.25
C ILE A 160 20.17 13.87 24.99
N GLN A 161 19.89 13.77 26.28
CA GLN A 161 20.23 12.59 27.07
C GLN A 161 19.47 11.35 26.57
N GLN A 162 18.18 11.47 26.31
CA GLN A 162 17.33 10.39 25.77
C GLN A 162 17.75 9.97 24.35
N ALA A 163 18.20 10.92 23.53
CA ALA A 163 18.74 10.68 22.20
C ALA A 163 20.18 10.13 22.22
N GLU A 164 20.77 9.90 23.40
CA GLU A 164 22.18 9.50 23.56
C GLU A 164 23.18 10.40 22.81
N GLY A 165 22.82 11.68 22.63
CA GLY A 165 23.60 12.66 21.86
C GLY A 165 23.53 12.51 20.34
N GLU A 166 22.69 11.62 19.79
CA GLU A 166 22.53 11.43 18.34
C GLU A 166 21.63 12.53 17.73
N PRO A 167 22.16 13.36 16.79
CA PRO A 167 21.42 14.50 16.23
C PRO A 167 20.09 14.11 15.57
N LEU A 168 20.04 12.99 14.84
CA LEU A 168 18.84 12.55 14.13
C LEU A 168 17.75 12.07 15.10
N ALA A 169 18.14 11.36 16.16
CA ALA A 169 17.20 10.90 17.19
C ALA A 169 16.59 12.10 17.94
N LEU A 170 17.40 13.12 18.24
CA LEU A 170 16.91 14.37 18.82
C LEU A 170 15.96 15.12 17.87
N HIS A 171 16.28 15.19 16.57
CA HIS A 171 15.38 15.75 15.56
C HIS A 171 14.04 15.02 15.53
N HIS A 172 14.02 13.69 15.53
CA HIS A 172 12.77 12.91 15.56
C HIS A 172 11.98 13.18 16.85
N ALA A 173 12.62 13.15 18.02
CA ALA A 173 11.95 13.41 19.29
C ALA A 173 11.28 14.79 19.35
N LEU A 174 11.93 15.82 18.80
CA LEU A 174 11.36 17.16 18.69
C LEU A 174 10.21 17.20 17.69
N THR A 175 10.42 16.69 16.47
CA THR A 175 9.47 16.80 15.36
C THR A 175 8.18 16.01 15.62
N GLU A 176 8.26 14.88 16.33
CA GLU A 176 7.08 14.11 16.77
C GLU A 176 6.13 14.92 17.68
N SER A 177 6.64 15.96 18.36
CA SER A 177 5.84 16.84 19.22
C SER A 177 5.33 18.10 18.52
N PHE A 178 5.91 18.47 17.37
CA PHE A 178 5.59 19.71 16.67
C PHE A 178 4.11 19.85 16.34
N PRO A 179 3.38 18.82 15.87
CA PRO A 179 1.98 18.98 15.57
C PRO A 179 1.10 19.39 16.75
N ALA A 180 1.48 19.00 17.98
CA ALA A 180 0.78 19.42 19.19
C ALA A 180 1.14 20.84 19.63
N MET A 181 2.26 21.40 19.16
CA MET A 181 2.67 22.77 19.50
C MET A 181 1.94 23.81 18.64
N PRO A 182 1.64 25.00 19.19
CA PRO A 182 1.26 26.16 18.40
C PRO A 182 2.31 26.48 17.32
N PRO A 183 1.92 26.92 16.11
CA PRO A 183 2.86 27.21 15.03
C PRO A 183 4.00 28.17 15.41
N GLU A 184 3.71 29.22 16.18
CA GLU A 184 4.70 30.21 16.61
C GLU A 184 5.75 29.59 17.54
N MET A 185 5.34 28.61 18.35
CA MET A 185 6.24 27.89 19.23
C MET A 185 7.17 26.94 18.47
N ARG A 186 6.70 26.35 17.35
CA ARG A 186 7.55 25.50 16.49
C ARG A 186 8.72 26.31 15.92
N ASP A 187 8.42 27.49 15.37
CA ASP A 187 9.44 28.41 14.86
C ASP A 187 10.40 28.85 15.97
N HIS A 188 9.87 29.14 17.16
CA HIS A 188 10.70 29.50 18.31
C HIS A 188 11.62 28.35 18.74
N VAL A 189 11.15 27.10 18.81
CA VAL A 189 11.97 25.92 19.15
C VAL A 189 13.08 25.71 18.11
N VAL A 190 12.78 25.85 16.82
CA VAL A 190 13.78 25.74 15.75
C VAL A 190 14.80 26.88 15.84
N ALA A 191 14.35 28.12 15.99
CA ALA A 191 15.22 29.28 16.14
C ALA A 191 16.12 29.17 17.38
N TYR A 192 15.55 28.76 18.51
CA TYR A 192 16.25 28.54 19.77
C TYR A 192 17.32 27.44 19.60
N SER A 193 16.95 26.29 19.04
CA SER A 193 17.90 25.20 18.80
C SER A 193 19.04 25.65 17.89
N VAL A 194 18.73 26.15 16.68
CA VAL A 194 19.76 26.52 15.71
C VAL A 194 20.60 27.71 16.18
N GLY A 195 20.13 28.54 17.10
CA GLY A 195 20.91 29.65 17.68
C GLY A 195 22.03 29.24 18.66
N ARG A 196 22.01 28.02 19.22
CA ARG A 196 22.95 27.59 20.28
C ARG A 196 24.31 27.17 19.75
N SER A 197 25.42 27.65 20.30
CA SER A 197 26.77 27.38 19.77
C SER A 197 27.18 25.89 19.68
N ASP A 198 26.53 24.98 20.42
CA ASP A 198 26.87 23.55 20.38
C ASP A 198 26.82 22.96 18.95
N PRO A 199 27.86 22.20 18.55
CA PRO A 199 27.90 21.36 17.34
C PRO A 199 26.61 20.62 16.97
N ILE A 200 25.92 19.98 17.94
CA ILE A 200 24.74 19.15 17.69
C ILE A 200 23.61 19.96 17.05
N HIS A 201 23.46 21.22 17.46
CA HIS A 201 22.39 22.09 16.99
C HIS A 201 22.60 22.59 15.54
N ALA A 202 23.85 22.69 15.10
CA ALA A 202 24.14 22.98 13.70
C ALA A 202 23.80 21.78 12.79
N GLU A 203 23.91 20.56 13.31
CA GLU A 203 23.48 19.34 12.62
C GLU A 203 21.95 19.22 12.59
N LEU A 204 21.25 19.56 13.68
CA LEU A 204 19.78 19.66 13.69
C LEU A 204 19.25 20.59 12.60
N ALA A 205 19.90 21.73 12.41
CA ALA A 205 19.53 22.68 11.36
C ALA A 205 19.53 22.04 9.96
N CYS A 206 20.45 21.11 9.70
CA CYS A 206 20.51 20.41 8.41
C CYS A 206 19.29 19.52 8.17
N TYR A 207 18.77 18.87 9.20
CA TYR A 207 17.54 18.06 9.10
C TYR A 207 16.32 18.94 8.83
N TRP A 208 16.18 20.07 9.52
CA TRP A 208 15.08 21.01 9.31
C TRP A 208 15.10 21.71 7.94
N LEU A 209 16.23 21.73 7.22
CA LEU A 209 16.26 22.20 5.83
C LEU A 209 15.50 21.27 4.87
N LEU A 210 15.18 20.04 5.28
CA LEU A 210 14.39 19.08 4.53
C LEU A 210 12.95 18.94 5.06
N ASP A 211 12.57 19.75 6.06
CA ASP A 211 11.21 19.75 6.61
C ASP A 211 10.18 20.09 5.51
N PRO A 212 8.98 19.47 5.48
CA PRO A 212 7.95 19.80 4.50
C PRO A 212 7.44 21.25 4.59
N ALA A 213 7.46 21.87 5.78
CA ALA A 213 7.00 23.24 6.00
C ALA A 213 8.09 24.27 5.64
N GLN A 214 7.76 25.17 4.69
CA GLN A 214 8.70 26.21 4.23
C GLN A 214 9.20 27.12 5.36
N HIS A 215 8.34 27.47 6.32
CA HIS A 215 8.72 28.37 7.41
C HIS A 215 9.77 27.74 8.34
N ILE A 216 9.64 26.43 8.65
CA ILE A 216 10.65 25.67 9.41
C ILE A 216 11.99 25.65 8.69
N ARG A 217 11.99 25.34 7.38
CA ARG A 217 13.21 25.38 6.54
C ARG A 217 13.87 26.76 6.57
N LEU A 218 13.07 27.82 6.45
CA LEU A 218 13.56 29.20 6.43
C LEU A 218 14.16 29.60 7.79
N THR A 219 13.51 29.26 8.89
CA THR A 219 14.00 29.51 10.25
C THR A 219 15.33 28.81 10.49
N ALA A 220 15.46 27.54 10.07
CA ALA A 220 16.72 26.80 10.15
C ALA A 220 17.85 27.47 9.30
N ALA A 221 17.54 27.87 8.07
CA ALA A 221 18.49 28.58 7.21
C ALA A 221 18.91 29.94 7.80
N GLN A 222 18.01 30.66 8.47
CA GLN A 222 18.32 31.92 9.14
C GLN A 222 19.27 31.69 10.33
N GLY A 223 19.03 30.67 11.16
CA GLY A 223 19.92 30.32 12.26
C GLY A 223 21.33 29.94 11.79
N LEU A 224 21.45 29.17 10.70
CA LEU A 224 22.75 28.85 10.09
C LEU A 224 23.48 30.09 9.57
N ALA A 225 22.74 31.05 9.00
CA ALA A 225 23.31 32.33 8.59
C ALA A 225 23.80 33.15 9.79
N HIS A 226 23.11 33.11 10.92
CA HIS A 226 23.55 33.75 12.16
C HIS A 226 24.87 33.12 12.67
N ARG A 227 24.97 31.79 12.70
CA ARG A 227 26.23 31.11 13.05
C ARG A 227 27.38 31.49 12.13
N LEU A 228 27.13 31.59 10.82
CA LEU A 228 28.16 32.06 9.89
C LEU A 228 28.56 33.52 10.16
N ALA A 229 27.61 34.38 10.55
CA ALA A 229 27.89 35.75 10.93
C ALA A 229 28.80 35.80 12.17
N SER A 230 28.51 34.98 13.18
CA SER A 230 29.26 34.85 14.43
C SER A 230 30.53 33.99 14.35
N ALA A 231 30.89 33.47 13.16
CA ALA A 231 32.03 32.57 12.94
C ALA A 231 31.96 31.23 13.72
N GLU A 232 30.74 30.77 14.02
CA GLU A 232 30.46 29.52 14.74
C GLU A 232 29.95 28.40 13.81
N LEU A 233 29.89 28.63 12.50
CA LEU A 233 29.42 27.62 11.55
C LEU A 233 30.55 26.60 11.27
N PRO A 234 30.40 25.32 11.63
CA PRO A 234 31.43 24.31 11.40
C PRO A 234 31.62 24.01 9.90
N GLY A 235 32.86 23.74 9.46
CA GLY A 235 33.17 23.39 8.06
C GLY A 235 32.40 22.17 7.54
N ARG A 236 32.16 21.16 8.38
CA ARG A 236 31.34 19.98 8.02
C ARG A 236 29.87 20.30 7.73
N ILE A 237 29.32 21.33 8.36
CA ILE A 237 27.96 21.80 8.08
C ILE A 237 27.96 22.48 6.71
N LEU A 238 28.97 23.30 6.42
CA LEU A 238 29.12 23.89 5.11
C LEU A 238 29.23 22.84 3.99
N ALA A 239 29.96 21.74 4.23
CA ALA A 239 30.01 20.60 3.30
C ALA A 239 28.62 19.98 3.08
N SER A 240 27.84 19.81 4.15
CA SER A 240 26.47 19.32 4.09
C SER A 240 25.57 20.27 3.28
N LEU A 241 25.69 21.59 3.48
CA LEU A 241 24.88 22.59 2.76
C LEU A 241 25.11 22.59 1.25
N VAL A 242 26.34 22.32 0.80
CA VAL A 242 26.63 22.14 -0.64
C VAL A 242 25.81 20.99 -1.20
N VAL A 243 25.63 19.90 -0.44
CA VAL A 243 24.82 18.76 -0.85
C VAL A 243 23.33 19.10 -0.79
N LEU A 244 22.87 19.51 0.40
CA LEU A 244 21.46 19.77 0.72
C LEU A 244 20.81 20.82 -0.16
N ARG A 245 21.56 21.83 -0.62
CA ARG A 245 21.03 22.83 -1.58
C ARG A 245 20.34 22.17 -2.78
N SER A 246 20.86 21.03 -3.26
CA SER A 246 20.28 20.32 -4.41
C SER A 246 19.06 19.46 -4.06
N TRP A 247 18.81 19.20 -2.77
CA TRP A 247 17.70 18.40 -2.28
C TRP A 247 16.55 19.26 -1.73
N MET A 248 16.72 20.59 -1.75
CA MET A 248 15.72 21.54 -1.27
C MET A 248 14.80 21.98 -2.42
N PRO A 249 13.50 22.18 -2.15
CA PRO A 249 12.60 22.90 -3.05
C PRO A 249 13.16 24.28 -3.43
N ASP A 250 12.76 24.79 -4.59
CA ASP A 250 13.18 26.12 -5.04
C ASP A 250 12.37 27.22 -4.34
N ASP A 251 12.81 27.59 -3.13
CA ASP A 251 12.11 28.52 -2.24
C ASP A 251 13.05 29.49 -1.51
N ALA A 252 12.47 30.34 -0.65
CA ALA A 252 13.21 31.31 0.15
C ALA A 252 14.27 30.69 1.08
N ALA A 253 14.07 29.46 1.56
CA ALA A 253 15.05 28.78 2.42
C ALA A 253 16.26 28.36 1.58
N ARG A 254 16.05 27.81 0.38
CA ARG A 254 17.14 27.50 -0.55
C ARG A 254 17.92 28.75 -0.97
N ALA A 255 17.21 29.84 -1.29
CA ALA A 255 17.86 31.12 -1.59
C ALA A 255 18.70 31.67 -0.42
N ARG A 256 18.26 31.42 0.82
CA ARG A 256 19.02 31.75 2.02
C ARG A 256 20.28 30.89 2.13
N VAL A 257 20.19 29.57 1.91
CA VAL A 257 21.35 28.67 1.85
C VAL A 257 22.36 29.10 0.79
N ASP A 258 21.90 29.53 -0.39
CA ASP A 258 22.78 30.07 -1.44
C ASP A 258 23.56 31.30 -0.98
N THR A 259 22.92 32.15 -0.18
CA THR A 259 23.54 33.33 0.40
C THR A 259 24.60 32.95 1.45
N ILE A 260 24.32 31.93 2.28
CA ILE A 260 25.28 31.39 3.27
C ILE A 260 26.52 30.85 2.55
N LEU A 261 26.35 30.03 1.52
CA LEU A 261 27.45 29.46 0.74
C LEU A 261 28.33 30.55 0.12
N LYS A 262 27.72 31.57 -0.51
CA LYS A 262 28.45 32.73 -1.07
C LYS A 262 29.20 33.53 0.01
N ALA A 263 28.57 33.74 1.16
CA ALA A 263 29.19 34.48 2.27
C ALA A 263 30.34 33.69 2.92
N ALA A 264 30.21 32.37 3.07
CA ALA A 264 31.27 31.51 3.59
C ALA A 264 32.51 31.52 2.70
N MET A 265 32.31 31.46 1.37
CA MET A 265 33.40 31.61 0.40
C MET A 265 34.14 32.96 0.56
N ARG A 266 33.41 34.07 0.73
CA ARG A 266 34.02 35.40 0.96
C ARG A 266 34.79 35.48 2.27
N LYS A 267 34.34 34.76 3.31
CA LYS A 267 35.00 34.64 4.61
C LYS A 267 36.11 33.58 4.64
N SER A 268 36.41 32.93 3.51
CA SER A 268 37.40 31.83 3.42
C SER A 268 37.13 30.66 4.39
N VAL A 269 35.86 30.43 4.75
CA VAL A 269 35.47 29.24 5.51
C VAL A 269 35.37 28.07 4.54
N ALA A 270 36.27 27.09 4.69
CA ALA A 270 36.31 25.93 3.82
C ALA A 270 35.40 24.79 4.33
N PRO A 271 34.71 24.06 3.44
CA PRO A 271 34.09 22.79 3.80
C PRO A 271 35.14 21.79 4.31
N SER A 272 34.86 21.11 5.42
CA SER A 272 35.73 20.05 5.97
C SER A 272 34.96 18.73 6.12
N THR A 273 35.66 17.60 6.01
CA THR A 273 35.10 16.27 6.27
C THR A 273 35.85 15.65 7.45
N ASP A 274 35.29 15.76 8.65
CA ASP A 274 35.97 15.34 9.89
C ASP A 274 35.67 13.88 10.29
N GLN A 275 35.13 13.06 9.39
CA GLN A 275 34.59 11.76 9.76
C GLN A 275 35.52 10.60 9.39
N VAL A 276 35.65 9.66 10.32
CA VAL A 276 36.29 8.36 10.08
C VAL A 276 35.52 7.64 8.97
N PRO A 277 36.19 7.19 7.90
CA PRO A 277 35.51 6.52 6.79
C PRO A 277 34.86 5.22 7.29
N TRP A 278 33.65 4.97 6.82
CA TRP A 278 32.96 3.70 7.02
C TRP A 278 33.17 2.80 5.80
N THR A 279 33.39 1.52 6.05
CA THR A 279 33.47 0.50 5.02
C THR A 279 32.10 -0.13 4.82
N MET A 280 31.64 -0.20 3.58
CA MET A 280 30.47 -0.98 3.18
C MET A 280 30.89 -2.43 2.93
N HIS A 281 30.34 -3.38 3.70
CA HIS A 281 30.70 -4.80 3.61
C HIS A 281 29.70 -5.65 2.82
N SER A 282 28.41 -5.38 3.00
CA SER A 282 27.33 -6.09 2.33
C SER A 282 26.26 -5.08 1.94
N ILE A 283 25.82 -5.14 0.69
CA ILE A 283 24.77 -4.29 0.17
C ILE A 283 23.71 -5.21 -0.43
N ARG A 284 22.46 -5.01 -0.01
CA ARG A 284 21.30 -5.77 -0.45
C ARG A 284 20.25 -4.82 -1.00
N ALA A 285 19.65 -5.16 -2.13
CA ALA A 285 18.50 -4.44 -2.67
C ALA A 285 17.43 -5.42 -3.13
N SER A 286 16.17 -5.18 -2.76
CA SER A 286 15.04 -5.92 -3.33
C SER A 286 14.82 -5.50 -4.79
N LEU A 287 14.08 -6.32 -5.54
CA LEU A 287 13.40 -5.80 -6.72
C LEU A 287 12.33 -4.79 -6.28
N PRO A 288 11.93 -3.84 -7.14
CA PRO A 288 10.75 -3.04 -6.86
C PRO A 288 9.47 -3.90 -6.87
N ASP A 289 8.54 -3.64 -5.94
CA ASP A 289 7.19 -4.21 -5.96
C ASP A 289 6.30 -3.55 -7.03
N GLY A 290 5.04 -4.02 -7.18
CA GLY A 290 4.08 -3.45 -8.13
C GLY A 290 3.70 -1.98 -7.83
N GLY A 291 3.84 -1.56 -6.57
CA GLY A 291 3.70 -0.18 -6.12
C GLY A 291 4.96 0.68 -6.34
N GLY A 292 6.02 0.11 -6.90
CA GLY A 292 7.31 0.74 -7.17
C GLY A 292 8.19 0.99 -5.94
N ALA A 293 7.87 0.39 -4.79
CA ALA A 293 8.66 0.46 -3.56
C ALA A 293 9.83 -0.54 -3.60
N GLN A 294 10.98 -0.13 -3.06
CA GLN A 294 12.21 -0.90 -3.09
C GLN A 294 13.03 -0.65 -1.82
N SER A 295 13.46 -1.73 -1.18
CA SER A 295 14.25 -1.69 0.04
C SER A 295 15.73 -1.89 -0.26
N ILE A 296 16.60 -1.08 0.35
CA ILE A 296 18.06 -1.22 0.26
C ILE A 296 18.65 -1.26 1.67
N GLY A 297 19.50 -2.25 1.93
CA GLY A 297 20.21 -2.45 3.20
C GLY A 297 21.72 -2.44 2.99
N ILE A 298 22.44 -1.72 3.85
CA ILE A 298 23.89 -1.48 3.72
C ILE A 298 24.55 -1.78 5.07
N ALA A 299 25.36 -2.83 5.14
CA ALA A 299 26.18 -3.15 6.30
C ALA A 299 27.42 -2.27 6.32
N LEU A 300 27.53 -1.43 7.36
CA LEU A 300 28.55 -0.43 7.55
C LEU A 300 29.44 -0.78 8.74
N GLN A 301 30.76 -0.60 8.62
CA GLN A 301 31.70 -0.75 9.74
C GLN A 301 32.70 0.40 9.79
N SER A 302 32.98 0.90 10.99
CA SER A 302 34.06 1.85 11.27
C SER A 302 34.75 1.45 12.57
N GLY A 303 36.00 0.96 12.47
CA GLY A 303 36.70 0.35 13.60
C GLY A 303 35.90 -0.81 14.23
N THR A 304 35.51 -0.66 15.49
CA THR A 304 34.68 -1.63 16.23
C THR A 304 33.17 -1.39 16.08
N GLN A 305 32.76 -0.21 15.61
CA GLN A 305 31.37 0.17 15.45
C GLN A 305 30.77 -0.46 14.18
N ARG A 306 29.52 -0.87 14.29
CA ARG A 306 28.75 -1.51 13.21
C ARG A 306 27.36 -0.89 13.13
N LYS A 307 26.90 -0.62 11.92
CA LYS A 307 25.55 -0.13 11.63
C LYS A 307 24.97 -0.86 10.43
N MET A 308 23.65 -0.97 10.36
CA MET A 308 22.92 -1.23 9.12
C MET A 308 22.25 0.07 8.70
N ALA A 309 22.55 0.60 7.51
CA ALA A 309 21.74 1.66 6.93
C ALA A 309 20.61 1.04 6.10
N MET A 310 19.40 1.53 6.30
CA MET A 310 18.18 1.08 5.62
C MET A 310 17.62 2.24 4.80
N LEU A 311 17.21 1.98 3.57
CA LEU A 311 16.59 2.93 2.66
C LEU A 311 15.33 2.33 2.04
N LEU A 312 14.30 3.15 1.89
CA LEU A 312 13.09 2.83 1.13
C LEU A 312 12.92 3.83 -0.01
N LEU A 313 13.02 3.36 -1.25
CA LEU A 313 12.77 4.14 -2.45
C LEU A 313 11.38 3.82 -2.98
N LYS A 314 10.59 4.81 -3.38
CA LYS A 314 9.28 4.58 -4.02
C LYS A 314 9.12 5.42 -5.28
N GLN A 315 8.74 4.76 -6.38
CA GLN A 315 8.50 5.41 -7.67
C GLN A 315 7.47 6.54 -7.51
N GLY A 316 7.81 7.72 -8.02
CA GLY A 316 6.98 8.92 -7.91
C GLY A 316 6.90 9.55 -6.51
N GLN A 317 7.63 9.03 -5.52
CA GLN A 317 7.68 9.58 -4.15
C GLN A 317 9.11 9.84 -3.66
N GLY A 318 10.10 9.23 -4.30
CA GLY A 318 11.52 9.39 -3.99
C GLY A 318 11.98 8.57 -2.79
N VAL A 319 12.83 9.15 -1.93
CA VAL A 319 13.36 8.48 -0.74
C VAL A 319 12.37 8.64 0.41
N LYS A 320 11.57 7.59 0.64
CA LYS A 320 10.49 7.55 1.62
C LYS A 320 10.97 7.30 3.04
N ASP A 321 12.04 6.53 3.19
CA ASP A 321 12.62 6.23 4.49
C ASP A 321 14.14 6.07 4.37
N ALA A 322 14.85 6.46 5.42
CA ALA A 322 16.30 6.39 5.53
C ALA A 322 16.70 6.47 7.01
N TYR A 323 17.28 5.39 7.54
CA TYR A 323 17.71 5.35 8.94
C TYR A 323 18.87 4.39 9.14
N THR A 324 19.46 4.41 10.33
CA THR A 324 20.50 3.45 10.71
C THR A 324 20.09 2.65 11.95
N ILE A 325 20.47 1.37 11.95
CA ILE A 325 20.32 0.45 13.07
C ILE A 325 21.72 0.18 13.61
N THR A 326 21.97 0.52 14.88
CA THR A 326 23.23 0.19 15.53
C THR A 326 23.30 -1.31 15.80
N CYS A 327 24.39 -1.95 15.37
CA CYS A 327 24.62 -3.38 15.57
C CYS A 327 25.70 -3.58 16.63
N ARG A 328 25.44 -4.42 17.63
CA ARG A 328 26.41 -4.74 18.68
C ARG A 328 27.48 -5.68 18.16
N THR A 329 27.10 -6.58 17.25
CA THR A 329 27.99 -7.59 16.69
C THR A 329 27.86 -7.72 15.17
N ALA A 330 28.86 -8.36 14.55
CA ALA A 330 28.77 -8.75 13.13
C ALA A 330 27.66 -9.77 12.87
N ARG A 331 27.26 -10.55 13.89
CA ARG A 331 26.14 -11.48 13.79
C ARG A 331 24.82 -10.73 13.63
N ASP A 332 24.65 -9.59 14.30
CA ASP A 332 23.44 -8.77 14.17
C ASP A 332 23.29 -8.24 12.75
N GLN A 333 24.37 -7.71 12.15
CA GLN A 333 24.37 -7.28 10.75
C GLN A 333 24.06 -8.43 9.81
N LYS A 334 24.71 -9.59 10.03
CA LYS A 334 24.50 -10.79 9.22
C LYS A 334 23.04 -11.25 9.29
N SER A 335 22.43 -11.27 10.47
CA SER A 335 21.03 -11.65 10.65
C SER A 335 20.07 -10.72 9.90
N ILE A 336 20.29 -9.40 9.94
CA ILE A 336 19.47 -8.45 9.17
C ILE A 336 19.63 -8.70 7.66
N VAL A 337 20.86 -8.91 7.18
CA VAL A 337 21.15 -9.20 5.77
C VAL A 337 20.53 -10.52 5.31
N GLU A 338 20.60 -11.57 6.13
CA GLU A 338 19.98 -12.87 5.85
C GLU A 338 18.47 -12.72 5.72
N ARG A 339 17.83 -12.03 6.66
CA ARG A 339 16.38 -11.78 6.61
C ARG A 339 15.92 -10.97 5.40
N MET A 340 16.67 -9.94 5.01
CA MET A 340 16.38 -9.24 3.75
C MET A 340 16.46 -10.16 2.53
N THR A 341 17.35 -11.16 2.56
CA THR A 341 17.52 -12.12 1.47
C THR A 341 16.40 -13.16 1.47
N GLU A 342 16.01 -13.66 2.65
CA GLU A 342 15.03 -14.74 2.81
C GLU A 342 13.57 -14.28 2.80
N GLU A 343 13.26 -13.08 3.30
CA GLU A 343 11.87 -12.58 3.44
C GLU A 343 11.46 -11.61 2.32
N VAL A 344 12.43 -11.03 1.60
CA VAL A 344 12.18 -9.97 0.60
C VAL A 344 12.87 -10.28 -0.73
N GLY A 345 13.56 -11.42 -0.85
CA GLY A 345 14.32 -11.78 -2.05
C GLY A 345 15.45 -10.80 -2.42
N ALA A 346 16.05 -10.09 -1.45
CA ALA A 346 17.02 -9.04 -1.75
C ALA A 346 18.35 -9.59 -2.30
N LEU A 347 18.84 -8.97 -3.37
CA LEU A 347 20.03 -9.38 -4.12
C LEU A 347 21.26 -8.56 -3.75
N THR A 348 22.45 -9.13 -3.99
CA THR A 348 23.72 -8.42 -3.78
C THR A 348 23.89 -7.33 -4.82
N VAL A 349 24.10 -6.08 -4.39
CA VAL A 349 24.35 -4.95 -5.29
C VAL A 349 25.62 -4.18 -4.90
N THR A 350 25.97 -3.15 -5.67
CA THR A 350 27.20 -2.36 -5.48
C THR A 350 26.91 -0.97 -4.90
N SER A 351 27.95 -0.30 -4.39
CA SER A 351 27.84 1.09 -3.95
C SER A 351 27.45 2.04 -5.08
N ASP A 352 27.90 1.76 -6.30
CA ASP A 352 27.61 2.58 -7.48
C ASP A 352 26.13 2.45 -7.86
N TYR A 353 25.56 1.24 -7.77
CA TYR A 353 24.13 1.03 -7.90
C TYR A 353 23.35 1.88 -6.88
N VAL A 354 23.70 1.81 -5.59
CA VAL A 354 22.98 2.59 -4.55
C VAL A 354 23.07 4.09 -4.84
N ARG A 355 24.26 4.61 -5.19
CA ARG A 355 24.42 6.02 -5.53
C ARG A 355 23.51 6.42 -6.70
N ARG A 356 23.43 5.61 -7.77
CA ARG A 356 22.55 5.88 -8.92
C ARG A 356 21.07 5.82 -8.52
N ALA A 357 20.64 4.74 -7.88
CA ALA A 357 19.24 4.52 -7.48
C ALA A 357 18.73 5.64 -6.57
N VAL A 358 19.53 6.07 -5.59
CA VAL A 358 19.17 7.19 -4.70
C VAL A 358 19.16 8.52 -5.46
N SER A 359 20.08 8.75 -6.41
CA SER A 359 20.09 9.98 -7.24
C SER A 359 18.81 10.11 -8.08
N ILE A 360 18.36 9.00 -8.67
CA ILE A 360 17.11 8.93 -9.45
C ILE A 360 15.90 9.14 -8.52
N ALA A 361 15.85 8.44 -7.38
CA ALA A 361 14.76 8.61 -6.42
C ALA A 361 14.68 10.04 -5.86
N LEU A 362 15.82 10.69 -5.63
CA LEU A 362 15.86 12.11 -5.23
C LEU A 362 15.21 13.00 -6.29
N ALA A 363 15.50 12.77 -7.57
CA ALA A 363 14.87 13.53 -8.65
C ALA A 363 13.36 13.29 -8.73
N ASP A 364 12.92 12.03 -8.58
CA ASP A 364 11.50 11.66 -8.58
C ASP A 364 10.71 12.36 -7.47
N GLY A 365 11.23 12.35 -6.23
CA GLY A 365 10.58 13.02 -5.11
C GLY A 365 10.51 14.54 -5.32
N LEU A 366 11.61 15.16 -5.73
CA LEU A 366 11.68 16.60 -5.96
C LEU A 366 10.76 17.07 -7.09
N ALA A 367 10.56 16.25 -8.14
CA ALA A 367 9.60 16.53 -9.20
C ALA A 367 8.16 16.62 -8.67
N GLN A 368 7.86 15.98 -7.54
CA GLN A 368 6.58 16.07 -6.83
C GLN A 368 6.58 17.09 -5.68
N GLY A 369 7.64 17.90 -5.54
CA GLY A 369 7.79 18.83 -4.43
C GLY A 369 8.04 18.16 -3.08
N LEU A 370 8.51 16.91 -3.07
CA LEU A 370 8.80 16.12 -1.87
C LEU A 370 10.32 16.09 -1.63
N PRO A 371 10.83 16.80 -0.61
CA PRO A 371 12.21 16.64 -0.16
C PRO A 371 12.43 15.21 0.36
N PRO A 372 13.66 14.67 0.31
CA PRO A 372 13.96 13.38 0.95
C PRO A 372 13.82 13.45 2.46
N VAL A 373 13.58 12.31 3.10
CA VAL A 373 13.56 12.22 4.56
C VAL A 373 14.90 12.64 5.19
N PRO A 374 14.90 13.28 6.38
CA PRO A 374 16.10 13.81 7.01
C PRO A 374 17.21 12.78 7.29
N GLY A 375 16.85 11.53 7.58
CA GLY A 375 17.82 10.48 7.86
C GLY A 375 18.72 10.11 6.66
N LEU A 376 18.33 10.51 5.44
CA LEU A 376 19.19 10.34 4.26
C LEU A 376 20.52 11.08 4.40
N ILE A 377 20.56 12.19 5.14
CA ILE A 377 21.80 12.94 5.41
C ILE A 377 22.82 12.05 6.10
N GLU A 378 22.40 11.29 7.10
CA GLU A 378 23.27 10.35 7.82
C GLU A 378 23.71 9.21 6.90
N VAL A 379 22.77 8.57 6.18
CA VAL A 379 23.09 7.44 5.30
C VAL A 379 24.09 7.84 4.20
N VAL A 380 23.88 8.98 3.53
CA VAL A 380 24.79 9.50 2.50
C VAL A 380 26.18 9.79 3.06
N ARG A 381 26.22 10.34 4.28
CA ARG A 381 27.46 10.64 4.98
C ARG A 381 28.23 9.34 5.30
N LEU A 382 27.57 8.35 5.91
CA LEU A 382 28.18 7.07 6.25
C LEU A 382 28.61 6.26 5.03
N CYS A 383 27.84 6.28 3.94
CA CYS A 383 28.19 5.56 2.71
C CYS A 383 29.28 6.25 1.87
N GLY A 384 29.76 7.43 2.30
CA GLY A 384 30.75 8.19 1.52
C GLY A 384 30.18 8.75 0.21
N PHE A 385 28.87 8.96 0.13
CA PHE A 385 28.20 9.50 -1.06
C PHE A 385 28.30 11.02 -1.16
N ALA A 386 29.50 11.57 -0.93
CA ALA A 386 29.78 12.98 -1.10
C ALA A 386 29.35 13.46 -2.50
N GLY A 387 28.73 14.64 -2.55
CA GLY A 387 28.27 15.26 -3.80
C GLY A 387 27.08 14.56 -4.46
N LEU A 388 26.30 13.74 -3.75
CA LEU A 388 25.08 13.14 -4.29
C LEU A 388 24.10 14.23 -4.78
N ARG A 389 23.70 14.14 -6.05
CA ARG A 389 22.81 15.09 -6.73
C ARG A 389 21.59 14.33 -7.26
N PRO A 390 20.41 14.97 -7.33
CA PRO A 390 19.30 14.41 -8.07
C PRO A 390 19.69 14.19 -9.54
N ASP A 391 19.31 13.03 -10.09
CA ASP A 391 19.52 12.66 -11.50
C ASP A 391 18.16 12.40 -12.16
N VAL A 392 17.72 13.32 -13.02
CA VAL A 392 16.41 13.25 -13.69
C VAL A 392 16.50 12.25 -14.84
N LYS A 393 15.77 11.14 -14.71
CA LYS A 393 15.73 10.07 -15.72
C LYS A 393 14.29 9.76 -16.15
N SER A 394 14.04 9.85 -17.45
CA SER A 394 12.83 9.30 -18.04
C SER A 394 12.93 7.76 -18.11
N THR A 395 11.80 7.07 -18.26
CA THR A 395 11.79 5.61 -18.41
C THR A 395 12.62 5.13 -19.60
N PRO A 396 12.54 5.75 -20.81
CA PRO A 396 13.44 5.44 -21.91
C PRO A 396 14.93 5.59 -21.56
N ASP A 397 15.31 6.65 -20.82
CA ASP A 397 16.71 6.87 -20.44
C ASP A 397 17.20 5.78 -19.48
N LEU A 398 16.37 5.37 -18.51
CA LEU A 398 16.69 4.29 -17.58
C LEU A 398 16.94 2.98 -18.33
N ILE A 399 16.08 2.65 -19.30
CA ILE A 399 16.24 1.45 -20.11
C ILE A 399 17.51 1.55 -20.96
N ALA A 400 17.77 2.69 -21.61
CA ALA A 400 18.92 2.88 -22.47
C ALA A 400 20.27 2.76 -21.74
N ASP A 401 20.34 3.16 -20.47
CA ASP A 401 21.58 3.14 -19.68
C ASP A 401 22.04 1.71 -19.31
N LEU A 402 21.12 0.74 -19.24
CA LEU A 402 21.42 -0.65 -18.84
C LEU A 402 22.39 -1.33 -19.81
N ALA A 403 23.36 -2.10 -19.29
CA ALA A 403 24.18 -2.95 -20.15
C ALA A 403 23.37 -4.09 -20.78
N SER A 404 22.35 -4.56 -20.07
CA SER A 404 21.40 -5.59 -20.48
C SER A 404 20.61 -5.15 -21.71
N THR A 405 20.16 -3.89 -21.78
CA THR A 405 19.52 -3.33 -22.98
C THR A 405 20.42 -3.38 -24.19
N ARG A 406 21.70 -2.98 -24.03
CA ARG A 406 22.69 -3.07 -25.12
C ARG A 406 22.95 -4.51 -25.55
N ALA A 407 22.97 -5.45 -24.60
CA ALA A 407 23.09 -6.87 -24.90
C ALA A 407 21.89 -7.39 -25.70
N VAL A 408 20.66 -7.05 -25.29
CA VAL A 408 19.43 -7.40 -26.02
C VAL A 408 19.46 -6.83 -27.44
N GLN A 409 19.77 -5.55 -27.60
CA GLN A 409 19.83 -4.89 -28.92
C GLN A 409 20.87 -5.51 -29.88
N ALA A 410 21.92 -6.15 -29.36
CA ALA A 410 22.90 -6.85 -30.17
C ALA A 410 22.40 -8.22 -30.68
N LEU A 411 21.34 -8.77 -30.10
CA LEU A 411 20.75 -10.04 -30.51
C LEU A 411 19.85 -9.88 -31.74
N PRO A 412 19.70 -10.94 -32.57
CA PRO A 412 18.70 -10.97 -33.63
C PRO A 412 17.26 -10.78 -33.10
N PRO A 413 16.34 -10.15 -33.86
CA PRO A 413 14.98 -9.86 -33.38
C PRO A 413 14.18 -11.07 -32.88
N TRP A 414 14.42 -12.27 -33.39
CA TRP A 414 13.72 -13.47 -32.93
C TRP A 414 14.11 -13.86 -31.49
N GLN A 415 15.36 -13.61 -31.08
CA GLN A 415 15.83 -13.89 -29.71
C GLN A 415 15.28 -12.90 -28.69
N HIS A 416 14.82 -11.71 -29.13
CA HIS A 416 14.13 -10.77 -28.25
C HIS A 416 12.81 -11.38 -27.78
N GLY A 417 12.13 -12.09 -28.69
CA GLY A 417 10.93 -12.85 -28.37
C GLY A 417 11.17 -13.89 -27.27
N ASP A 418 12.23 -14.69 -27.41
CA ASP A 418 12.60 -15.73 -26.45
C ASP A 418 12.91 -15.16 -25.06
N LEU A 419 13.65 -14.04 -24.99
CA LEU A 419 13.94 -13.36 -23.72
C LEU A 419 12.69 -12.84 -23.02
N ILE A 420 11.71 -12.38 -23.79
CA ILE A 420 10.43 -11.91 -23.24
C ILE A 420 9.58 -13.09 -22.79
N THR A 421 9.54 -14.18 -23.58
CA THR A 421 8.81 -15.41 -23.20
C THR A 421 9.35 -16.05 -21.93
N ALA A 422 10.66 -15.94 -21.67
CA ALA A 422 11.28 -16.43 -20.44
C ALA A 422 10.71 -15.81 -19.15
N SER A 423 9.94 -14.72 -19.24
CA SER A 423 9.28 -14.12 -18.08
C SER A 423 8.14 -14.96 -17.50
N GLU A 424 7.64 -15.96 -18.24
CA GLU A 424 6.60 -16.90 -17.79
C GLU A 424 7.00 -17.67 -16.52
N GLU A 425 8.29 -17.92 -16.35
CA GLU A 425 8.82 -18.67 -15.21
C GLU A 425 9.35 -17.76 -14.09
N TRP A 426 9.20 -16.44 -14.20
CA TRP A 426 9.77 -15.53 -13.20
C TRP A 426 9.04 -15.60 -11.86
N TRP A 427 7.75 -15.92 -11.87
CA TRP A 427 6.96 -16.12 -10.66
C TRP A 427 7.65 -17.05 -9.65
N ASP A 428 8.15 -18.20 -10.13
CA ASP A 428 8.81 -19.20 -9.30
C ASP A 428 10.24 -18.81 -8.88
N ARG A 429 10.84 -17.82 -9.56
CA ARG A 429 12.24 -17.40 -9.35
C ARG A 429 12.39 -16.13 -8.53
N HIS A 430 11.40 -15.25 -8.56
CA HIS A 430 11.47 -13.91 -7.98
C HIS A 430 10.23 -13.66 -7.11
N GLU A 431 10.38 -13.88 -5.79
CA GLU A 431 9.32 -13.72 -4.79
C GLU A 431 8.59 -12.37 -4.89
N THR A 432 9.30 -11.29 -5.22
CA THR A 432 8.70 -9.95 -5.36
C THR A 432 7.62 -9.88 -6.45
N ILE A 433 7.63 -10.77 -7.45
CA ILE A 433 6.61 -10.75 -8.52
C ILE A 433 5.22 -11.08 -7.97
N ALA A 434 5.12 -11.81 -6.84
CA ALA A 434 3.86 -12.03 -6.14
C ALA A 434 3.22 -10.76 -5.54
N SER A 435 3.94 -9.64 -5.58
CA SER A 435 3.44 -8.32 -5.21
C SER A 435 3.17 -7.42 -6.42
N TRP A 436 3.25 -7.96 -7.65
CA TRP A 436 3.09 -7.19 -8.87
C TRP A 436 1.64 -7.17 -9.32
N PHE A 437 0.85 -6.25 -8.77
CA PHE A 437 -0.54 -6.01 -9.16
C PHE A 437 -0.91 -4.53 -9.10
N GLU A 438 -2.01 -4.16 -9.75
CA GLU A 438 -2.58 -2.81 -9.68
C GLU A 438 -3.57 -2.70 -8.52
N ASP A 439 -3.17 -1.95 -7.49
CA ASP A 439 -3.95 -1.76 -6.27
C ASP A 439 -4.51 -0.33 -6.17
N SER A 440 -5.13 0.19 -7.23
CA SER A 440 -5.68 1.55 -7.25
C SER A 440 -7.20 1.55 -7.40
N ASP A 441 -7.87 2.60 -6.91
CA ASP A 441 -9.32 2.75 -7.11
C ASP A 441 -9.69 2.82 -8.59
N ALA A 442 -8.79 3.31 -9.44
CA ALA A 442 -9.02 3.34 -10.87
C ALA A 442 -9.05 1.91 -11.46
N ALA A 443 -8.11 1.05 -11.04
CA ALA A 443 -8.10 -0.37 -11.41
C ALA A 443 -9.34 -1.10 -10.85
N HIS A 444 -9.66 -0.91 -9.57
CA HIS A 444 -10.85 -1.51 -8.94
C HIS A 444 -12.13 -1.03 -9.62
N SER A 445 -12.27 0.26 -9.94
CA SER A 445 -13.45 0.80 -10.62
C SER A 445 -13.65 0.23 -12.03
N VAL A 446 -12.57 -0.19 -12.70
CA VAL A 446 -12.65 -0.88 -13.99
C VAL A 446 -13.21 -2.29 -13.79
N LEU A 447 -12.78 -2.99 -12.75
CA LEU A 447 -13.24 -4.34 -12.39
C LEU A 447 -14.68 -4.34 -11.84
N ASP A 448 -15.03 -3.41 -10.96
CA ASP A 448 -16.36 -3.28 -10.35
C ASP A 448 -17.49 -3.03 -11.37
N LYS A 449 -17.14 -2.47 -12.53
CA LYS A 449 -18.09 -2.20 -13.62
C LYS A 449 -18.30 -3.41 -14.53
N ALA A 450 -17.46 -4.43 -14.41
CA ALA A 450 -17.56 -5.64 -15.18
C ALA A 450 -18.83 -6.43 -14.80
N ARG A 451 -19.42 -7.10 -15.79
CA ARG A 451 -20.65 -7.87 -15.64
C ARG A 451 -20.44 -9.37 -15.74
N SER A 452 -19.24 -9.77 -16.14
CA SER A 452 -18.76 -11.14 -16.29
C SER A 452 -17.24 -11.17 -16.17
N ALA A 453 -16.65 -12.32 -15.85
CA ALA A 453 -15.20 -12.52 -15.79
C ALA A 453 -14.51 -12.05 -17.09
N LYS A 454 -15.04 -12.47 -18.25
CA LYS A 454 -14.53 -12.06 -19.57
C LYS A 454 -14.53 -10.54 -19.78
N SER A 455 -15.58 -9.85 -19.32
CA SER A 455 -15.63 -8.39 -19.39
C SER A 455 -14.64 -7.72 -18.43
N ALA A 456 -14.41 -8.30 -17.25
CA ALA A 456 -13.43 -7.83 -16.27
C ALA A 456 -12.01 -7.97 -16.82
N GLU A 457 -11.67 -9.14 -17.35
CA GLU A 457 -10.37 -9.39 -18.00
C GLU A 457 -10.12 -8.39 -19.13
N SER A 458 -11.09 -8.20 -20.02
CA SER A 458 -10.98 -7.28 -21.16
C SER A 458 -10.86 -5.83 -20.73
N ALA A 459 -11.55 -5.42 -19.66
CA ALA A 459 -11.49 -4.07 -19.14
C ALA A 459 -10.15 -3.81 -18.44
N LEU A 460 -9.64 -4.78 -17.67
CA LEU A 460 -8.34 -4.69 -17.03
C LEU A 460 -7.20 -4.62 -18.06
N TRP A 461 -7.25 -5.40 -19.15
CA TRP A 461 -6.26 -5.27 -20.23
C TRP A 461 -6.21 -3.85 -20.81
N LYS A 462 -7.37 -3.21 -21.01
CA LYS A 462 -7.44 -1.82 -21.47
C LYS A 462 -6.88 -0.84 -20.45
N TRP A 463 -7.06 -1.11 -19.15
CA TRP A 463 -6.46 -0.31 -18.08
C TRP A 463 -4.93 -0.44 -18.08
N LEU A 464 -4.41 -1.67 -18.10
CA LEU A 464 -2.96 -1.93 -18.11
C LEU A 464 -2.25 -1.31 -19.32
N GLU A 465 -2.93 -1.18 -20.45
CA GLU A 465 -2.42 -0.46 -21.63
C GLU A 465 -2.07 1.00 -21.31
N THR A 466 -2.80 1.65 -20.40
CA THR A 466 -2.51 3.02 -19.93
C THR A 466 -1.34 3.08 -18.94
N ARG A 467 -0.88 1.93 -18.45
CA ARG A 467 0.12 1.77 -17.39
C ARG A 467 1.47 1.28 -17.92
N ARG A 468 1.68 1.24 -19.25
CA ARG A 468 2.92 0.77 -19.89
C ARG A 468 4.18 1.42 -19.32
N ASP A 469 4.20 2.75 -19.20
CA ASP A 469 5.36 3.48 -18.68
C ASP A 469 5.68 3.12 -17.22
N TRP A 470 4.63 2.96 -16.39
CA TRP A 470 4.77 2.57 -14.98
C TRP A 470 5.46 1.22 -14.83
N TRP A 471 4.96 0.21 -15.55
CA TRP A 471 5.48 -1.15 -15.51
C TRP A 471 6.84 -1.27 -16.21
N ALA A 472 7.06 -0.56 -17.31
CA ALA A 472 8.37 -0.50 -17.98
C ALA A 472 9.45 0.04 -17.03
N ARG A 473 9.11 1.04 -16.21
CA ARG A 473 10.03 1.61 -15.22
C ARG A 473 10.32 0.65 -14.07
N ILE A 474 9.32 -0.10 -13.58
CA ILE A 474 9.51 -1.17 -12.59
C ILE A 474 10.47 -2.23 -13.14
N LEU A 475 10.21 -2.73 -14.36
CA LEU A 475 11.06 -3.72 -15.03
C LEU A 475 12.48 -3.21 -15.27
N ALA A 476 12.66 -1.95 -15.68
CA ALA A 476 13.98 -1.36 -15.89
C ALA A 476 14.78 -1.25 -14.58
N ARG A 477 14.12 -0.86 -13.48
CA ARG A 477 14.75 -0.80 -12.15
C ARG A 477 15.09 -2.20 -11.62
N ALA A 478 14.22 -3.19 -11.84
CA ALA A 478 14.51 -4.58 -11.53
C ALA A 478 15.70 -5.10 -12.35
N ALA A 479 15.78 -4.75 -13.63
CA ALA A 479 16.91 -5.09 -14.49
C ALA A 479 18.24 -4.51 -13.98
N ASP A 480 18.29 -3.26 -13.48
CA ASP A 480 19.51 -2.66 -12.90
C ASP A 480 19.99 -3.44 -11.65
N VAL A 481 19.05 -3.86 -10.78
CA VAL A 481 19.36 -4.73 -9.63
C VAL A 481 19.94 -6.05 -10.09
N LEU A 482 19.25 -6.74 -11.01
CA LEU A 482 19.64 -8.06 -11.51
C LEU A 482 20.98 -8.00 -12.26
N GLU A 483 21.19 -6.98 -13.08
CA GLU A 483 22.45 -6.75 -13.79
C GLU A 483 23.60 -6.54 -12.80
N THR A 484 23.40 -5.70 -11.80
CA THR A 484 24.41 -5.46 -10.75
C THR A 484 24.70 -6.73 -9.95
N ALA A 485 23.69 -7.58 -9.74
CA ALA A 485 23.82 -8.88 -9.09
C ALA A 485 24.40 -9.97 -10.01
N ASN A 486 24.64 -9.68 -11.31
CA ASN A 486 25.01 -10.64 -12.35
C ASN A 486 24.01 -11.80 -12.49
N HIS A 487 22.72 -11.52 -12.31
CA HIS A 487 21.65 -12.50 -12.44
C HIS A 487 21.30 -12.72 -13.93
N PRO A 488 21.10 -13.98 -14.37
CA PRO A 488 20.86 -14.28 -15.79
C PRO A 488 19.59 -13.62 -16.35
N ASP A 489 18.55 -13.44 -15.52
CA ASP A 489 17.28 -12.83 -15.95
C ASP A 489 17.38 -11.33 -16.27
N ALA A 490 18.50 -10.65 -15.97
CA ALA A 490 18.64 -9.19 -16.19
C ALA A 490 18.31 -8.75 -17.64
N THR A 491 18.74 -9.55 -18.62
CA THR A 491 18.44 -9.29 -20.05
C THR A 491 16.99 -9.51 -20.40
N GLY A 492 16.31 -10.47 -19.77
CA GLY A 492 14.87 -10.68 -19.93
C GLY A 492 14.06 -9.52 -19.36
N PHE A 493 14.38 -9.03 -18.16
CA PHE A 493 13.75 -7.85 -17.57
C PHE A 493 13.93 -6.60 -18.44
N ALA A 494 15.14 -6.38 -18.97
CA ALA A 494 15.41 -5.30 -19.91
C ALA A 494 14.59 -5.44 -21.22
N ALA A 495 14.51 -6.65 -21.79
CA ALA A 495 13.73 -6.92 -22.99
C ALA A 495 12.23 -6.68 -22.78
N CYS A 496 11.67 -7.09 -21.64
CA CYS A 496 10.27 -6.81 -21.28
C CYS A 496 10.02 -5.31 -21.11
N ALA A 497 10.94 -4.57 -20.46
CA ALA A 497 10.83 -3.12 -20.34
C ALA A 497 10.83 -2.41 -21.71
N MET A 498 11.72 -2.82 -22.62
CA MET A 498 11.74 -2.32 -24.00
C MET A 498 10.43 -2.62 -24.72
N ALA A 499 9.96 -3.87 -24.67
CA ALA A 499 8.75 -4.31 -25.35
C ALA A 499 7.49 -3.54 -24.91
N LEU A 500 7.40 -3.18 -23.63
CA LEU A 500 6.32 -2.35 -23.12
C LEU A 500 6.31 -0.96 -23.75
N LEU A 501 7.46 -0.30 -23.85
CA LEU A 501 7.58 1.04 -24.46
C LEU A 501 7.43 1.02 -25.99
N GLU A 502 7.87 -0.05 -26.63
CA GLU A 502 7.72 -0.25 -28.09
C GLU A 502 6.27 -0.59 -28.50
N GLY A 503 5.36 -0.74 -27.55
CA GLY A 503 3.95 -1.00 -27.82
C GLY A 503 3.66 -2.45 -28.21
N ARG A 504 4.51 -3.41 -27.83
CA ARG A 504 4.20 -4.84 -28.00
C ARG A 504 2.90 -5.17 -27.25
N ASP A 505 2.06 -5.99 -27.85
CA ASP A 505 0.82 -6.47 -27.23
C ASP A 505 1.11 -7.07 -25.85
N LEU A 506 0.44 -6.55 -24.81
CA LEU A 506 0.67 -6.96 -23.42
C LEU A 506 0.46 -8.46 -23.22
N LYS A 507 -0.47 -9.06 -23.96
CA LYS A 507 -0.74 -10.51 -23.89
C LYS A 507 0.41 -11.37 -24.44
N LYS A 508 1.40 -10.76 -25.09
CA LYS A 508 2.61 -11.41 -25.58
C LYS A 508 3.84 -11.16 -24.70
N ILE A 509 3.62 -10.60 -23.50
CA ILE A 509 4.63 -10.36 -22.47
C ILE A 509 4.13 -11.13 -21.23
N PRO A 510 4.58 -12.37 -20.98
CA PRO A 510 3.99 -13.23 -19.95
C PRO A 510 3.92 -12.61 -18.56
N VAL A 511 4.92 -11.84 -18.13
CA VAL A 511 4.88 -11.16 -16.82
C VAL A 511 3.72 -10.15 -16.70
N MET A 512 3.22 -9.62 -17.81
CA MET A 512 2.02 -8.78 -17.79
C MET A 512 0.73 -9.60 -17.66
N LEU A 513 0.73 -10.89 -18.05
CA LEU A 513 -0.35 -11.83 -17.72
C LEU A 513 -0.38 -12.05 -16.21
N ASP A 514 0.78 -12.29 -15.58
CA ASP A 514 0.87 -12.45 -14.13
C ASP A 514 0.36 -11.20 -13.39
N VAL A 515 0.73 -10.01 -13.84
CA VAL A 515 0.23 -8.73 -13.29
C VAL A 515 -1.29 -8.63 -13.42
N HIS A 516 -1.83 -9.04 -14.57
CA HIS A 516 -3.27 -9.02 -14.83
C HIS A 516 -4.02 -9.98 -13.91
N GLU A 517 -3.55 -11.22 -13.78
CA GLU A 517 -4.15 -12.26 -12.95
C GLU A 517 -4.10 -11.90 -11.45
N GLN A 518 -2.94 -11.47 -10.96
CA GLN A 518 -2.80 -11.02 -9.59
C GLN A 518 -3.64 -9.78 -9.27
N THR A 519 -3.84 -8.88 -10.24
CA THR A 519 -4.74 -7.73 -10.03
C THR A 519 -6.18 -8.18 -9.80
N ILE A 520 -6.64 -9.21 -10.51
CA ILE A 520 -7.98 -9.78 -10.28
C ILE A 520 -8.02 -10.49 -8.92
N GLU A 521 -6.99 -11.27 -8.59
CA GLU A 521 -6.91 -11.98 -7.30
C GLU A 521 -6.89 -11.00 -6.12
N ALA A 522 -6.06 -9.96 -6.18
CA ALA A 522 -5.99 -8.91 -5.18
C ALA A 522 -7.33 -8.18 -5.04
N TRP A 523 -8.00 -7.86 -6.15
CA TRP A 523 -9.35 -7.26 -6.13
C TRP A 523 -10.39 -8.18 -5.47
N VAL A 524 -10.34 -9.50 -5.70
CA VAL A 524 -11.24 -10.47 -5.04
C VAL A 524 -10.95 -10.57 -3.54
N ARG A 525 -9.68 -10.60 -3.16
CA ARG A 525 -9.23 -10.67 -1.75
C ARG A 525 -9.48 -9.39 -0.97
N ASP A 526 -9.68 -8.28 -1.66
CA ASP A 526 -9.94 -6.98 -1.05
C ASP A 526 -11.33 -6.90 -0.38
N ASP A 527 -12.20 -7.90 -0.51
CA ASP A 527 -13.48 -7.97 0.20
C ASP A 527 -13.26 -8.22 1.71
N PRO A 528 -13.68 -7.31 2.61
CA PRO A 528 -13.45 -7.41 4.06
C PRO A 528 -14.27 -8.50 4.77
N ASP A 529 -15.16 -9.18 4.06
CA ASP A 529 -15.89 -10.36 4.52
C ASP A 529 -15.42 -11.64 3.79
N PHE A 530 -14.31 -11.56 3.04
CA PHE A 530 -13.60 -12.72 2.48
C PHE A 530 -13.01 -13.59 3.60
N ASP A 531 -13.29 -14.90 3.58
CA ASP A 531 -12.70 -15.86 4.52
C ASP A 531 -11.34 -16.34 3.99
N PRO A 532 -10.21 -15.99 4.64
CA PRO A 532 -8.87 -16.40 4.21
C PRO A 532 -8.64 -17.92 4.26
N GLY A 533 -9.55 -18.68 4.89
CA GLY A 533 -9.52 -20.14 4.88
C GLY A 533 -9.87 -20.78 3.53
N LEU A 534 -10.39 -19.99 2.57
CA LEU A 534 -10.61 -20.42 1.19
C LEU A 534 -9.40 -20.03 0.33
N THR A 535 -8.55 -21.01 0.03
CA THR A 535 -7.41 -20.79 -0.88
C THR A 535 -7.88 -20.75 -2.33
N PHE A 536 -7.23 -19.92 -3.16
CA PHE A 536 -7.51 -19.87 -4.60
C PHE A 536 -7.14 -21.19 -5.31
N GLU A 537 -6.27 -22.01 -4.70
CA GLU A 537 -5.97 -23.38 -5.11
C GLU A 537 -7.19 -24.31 -5.06
N GLU A 538 -8.22 -24.01 -4.25
CA GLU A 538 -9.50 -24.73 -4.26
C GLU A 538 -10.46 -24.25 -5.37
N LEU A 539 -10.20 -23.08 -5.98
CA LEU A 539 -11.00 -22.50 -7.07
C LEU A 539 -10.42 -22.79 -8.47
N ALA A 540 -9.15 -23.19 -8.56
CA ALA A 540 -8.51 -23.58 -9.80
C ALA A 540 -8.06 -25.04 -9.71
N HIS A 541 -8.88 -25.96 -10.23
CA HIS A 541 -8.45 -27.32 -10.56
C HIS A 541 -8.69 -27.58 -12.05
N GLU A 542 -7.89 -28.49 -12.62
CA GLU A 542 -8.06 -29.04 -13.97
C GLU A 542 -9.54 -29.21 -14.32
N ALA A 543 -9.91 -28.88 -15.56
CA ALA A 543 -11.28 -28.94 -16.06
C ALA A 543 -12.01 -30.19 -15.52
N PRO A 544 -13.03 -30.01 -14.66
CA PRO A 544 -13.58 -31.12 -13.92
C PRO A 544 -14.15 -32.18 -14.85
N ALA A 545 -13.98 -33.45 -14.48
CA ALA A 545 -14.47 -34.56 -15.29
C ALA A 545 -15.99 -34.39 -15.55
N PRO A 546 -16.48 -34.64 -16.78
CA PRO A 546 -17.88 -34.44 -17.13
C PRO A 546 -18.84 -35.09 -16.13
N GLU A 547 -20.01 -34.48 -15.92
CA GLU A 547 -21.07 -35.04 -15.09
C GLU A 547 -21.44 -36.47 -15.58
N ARG A 548 -21.45 -37.44 -14.66
CA ARG A 548 -21.95 -38.78 -14.94
C ARG A 548 -23.47 -38.78 -14.90
N LYS A 549 -24.10 -39.63 -15.71
CA LYS A 549 -25.57 -39.70 -15.80
C LYS A 549 -26.22 -39.89 -14.42
N GLY A 550 -26.98 -38.88 -13.97
CA GLY A 550 -27.72 -38.90 -12.71
C GLY A 550 -26.88 -38.64 -11.45
N GLU A 551 -25.64 -38.17 -11.60
CA GLU A 551 -24.70 -37.93 -10.51
C GLU A 551 -25.21 -36.85 -9.54
N VAL A 552 -25.65 -35.70 -10.06
CA VAL A 552 -26.17 -34.61 -9.23
C VAL A 552 -27.49 -35.02 -8.55
N ALA A 553 -28.36 -35.76 -9.25
CA ALA A 553 -29.58 -36.31 -8.65
C ALA A 553 -29.30 -37.30 -7.51
N ALA A 554 -28.18 -38.02 -7.56
CA ALA A 554 -27.76 -38.90 -6.47
C ALA A 554 -27.24 -38.10 -5.26
N LEU A 555 -26.50 -37.02 -5.49
CA LEU A 555 -25.96 -36.16 -4.43
C LEU A 555 -27.04 -35.33 -3.74
N LEU A 556 -28.08 -34.91 -4.47
CA LEU A 556 -29.24 -34.20 -3.89
C LEU A 556 -30.26 -35.15 -3.21
N ARG A 557 -30.05 -36.47 -3.29
CA ARG A 557 -31.04 -37.45 -2.81
C ARG A 557 -31.33 -37.29 -1.32
N GLY A 558 -32.62 -37.11 -1.02
CA GLY A 558 -33.11 -36.94 0.34
C GLY A 558 -33.15 -35.48 0.80
N THR A 559 -32.49 -34.55 0.11
CA THR A 559 -32.72 -33.12 0.32
C THR A 559 -34.07 -32.70 -0.22
N GLU A 560 -34.49 -31.48 0.09
CA GLU A 560 -35.66 -30.84 -0.52
C GLU A 560 -35.36 -30.25 -1.92
N LEU A 561 -34.09 -30.25 -2.34
CA LEU A 561 -33.65 -29.71 -3.63
C LEU A 561 -33.74 -30.78 -4.71
N SER A 562 -34.20 -30.38 -5.90
CA SER A 562 -34.15 -31.20 -7.10
C SER A 562 -33.16 -30.63 -8.11
N VAL A 563 -32.74 -31.47 -9.07
CA VAL A 563 -31.87 -31.02 -10.18
C VAL A 563 -32.56 -29.93 -10.99
N ASP A 564 -33.87 -30.08 -11.21
CA ASP A 564 -34.65 -29.09 -11.95
C ASP A 564 -34.71 -27.76 -11.20
N TRP A 565 -34.93 -27.78 -9.88
CA TRP A 565 -34.87 -26.58 -9.03
C TRP A 565 -33.51 -25.90 -9.09
N LEU A 566 -32.43 -26.68 -8.98
CA LEU A 566 -31.05 -26.17 -9.02
C LEU A 566 -30.76 -25.46 -10.36
N ASP A 567 -31.14 -26.06 -11.48
CA ASP A 567 -30.96 -25.44 -12.81
C ASP A 567 -31.72 -24.11 -12.93
N GLY A 568 -32.93 -24.03 -12.36
CA GLY A 568 -33.71 -22.79 -12.30
C GLY A 568 -33.04 -21.73 -11.44
N TYR A 569 -32.60 -22.10 -10.24
CA TYR A 569 -31.88 -21.25 -9.30
C TYR A 569 -30.60 -20.66 -9.91
N MET A 570 -29.78 -21.51 -10.54
CA MET A 570 -28.58 -21.10 -11.25
C MET A 570 -28.89 -20.18 -12.43
N THR A 571 -30.00 -20.42 -13.13
CA THR A 571 -30.42 -19.52 -14.23
C THR A 571 -30.70 -18.12 -13.70
N GLY A 572 -31.42 -18.00 -12.58
CA GLY A 572 -31.71 -16.71 -11.94
C GLY A 572 -30.45 -15.98 -11.45
N ILE A 573 -29.45 -16.73 -10.98
CA ILE A 573 -28.13 -16.20 -10.58
C ILE A 573 -27.37 -15.66 -11.79
N VAL A 574 -27.24 -16.47 -12.83
CA VAL A 574 -26.43 -16.17 -14.02
C VAL A 574 -26.94 -14.96 -14.78
N ILE A 575 -28.26 -14.78 -14.84
CA ILE A 575 -28.87 -13.69 -15.61
C ILE A 575 -28.96 -12.38 -14.81
N ALA A 576 -28.60 -12.39 -13.52
CA ALA A 576 -28.66 -11.19 -12.69
C ALA A 576 -27.77 -10.07 -13.29
N PRO A 577 -28.19 -8.80 -13.23
CA PRO A 577 -27.45 -7.70 -13.85
C PRO A 577 -26.20 -7.27 -13.06
N LYS A 578 -26.09 -7.71 -11.80
CA LYS A 578 -24.86 -7.65 -10.99
C LYS A 578 -24.42 -9.07 -10.69
N MET A 579 -23.11 -9.30 -10.68
CA MET A 579 -22.54 -10.58 -10.26
C MET A 579 -22.98 -10.91 -8.84
N ILE A 580 -23.50 -12.13 -8.66
CA ILE A 580 -23.80 -12.70 -7.34
C ILE A 580 -22.68 -13.68 -7.05
N MET A 581 -21.87 -13.36 -6.04
CA MET A 581 -20.65 -14.10 -5.74
C MET A 581 -20.99 -15.50 -5.20
N PRO A 582 -20.13 -16.52 -5.41
CA PRO A 582 -20.35 -17.88 -4.91
C PRO A 582 -20.74 -17.93 -3.43
N ASN A 583 -20.06 -17.18 -2.56
CA ASN A 583 -20.37 -17.10 -1.13
C ASN A 583 -21.80 -16.61 -0.82
N GLN A 584 -22.48 -15.90 -1.73
CA GLN A 584 -23.84 -15.39 -1.54
C GLN A 584 -24.92 -16.40 -1.90
N TRP A 585 -24.68 -17.24 -2.92
CA TRP A 585 -25.68 -18.19 -3.42
C TRP A 585 -25.42 -19.65 -3.03
N LEU A 586 -24.16 -20.02 -2.81
CA LEU A 586 -23.79 -21.36 -2.36
C LEU A 586 -24.48 -21.77 -1.06
N PRO A 587 -24.64 -20.92 -0.02
CA PRO A 587 -25.29 -21.34 1.22
C PRO A 587 -26.70 -21.90 1.01
N ALA A 588 -27.46 -21.34 0.05
CA ALA A 588 -28.82 -21.81 -0.26
C ALA A 588 -28.85 -23.26 -0.77
N VAL A 589 -27.78 -23.69 -1.44
CA VAL A 589 -27.62 -25.03 -1.99
C VAL A 589 -26.91 -25.95 -1.00
N LEU A 590 -25.93 -25.42 -0.25
CA LEU A 590 -25.09 -26.17 0.66
C LEU A 590 -25.78 -26.48 1.99
N GLU A 591 -26.58 -25.57 2.56
CA GLU A 591 -27.25 -25.81 3.86
C GLU A 591 -28.11 -27.10 3.88
N PRO A 592 -28.91 -27.42 2.83
CA PRO A 592 -29.67 -28.66 2.79
C PRO A 592 -28.83 -29.91 2.50
N VAL A 593 -27.67 -29.75 1.82
CA VAL A 593 -26.84 -30.83 1.30
C VAL A 593 -25.73 -31.23 2.27
N LEU A 594 -25.09 -30.26 2.93
CA LEU A 594 -23.94 -30.44 3.84
C LEU A 594 -24.16 -31.48 4.94
N PRO A 595 -25.33 -31.56 5.62
CA PRO A 595 -25.56 -32.57 6.65
C PRO A 595 -25.62 -34.01 6.13
N ARG A 596 -25.63 -34.21 4.81
CA ARG A 596 -25.94 -35.49 4.17
C ARG A 596 -24.89 -35.96 3.16
N ILE A 597 -24.15 -35.03 2.57
CA ILE A 597 -23.08 -35.35 1.64
C ILE A 597 -21.88 -35.91 2.39
N ASN A 598 -21.27 -36.97 1.84
CA ASN A 598 -20.02 -37.47 2.38
C ASN A 598 -18.92 -36.40 2.19
N PRO A 599 -18.08 -36.10 3.19
CA PRO A 599 -16.98 -35.16 3.03
C PRO A 599 -16.09 -35.43 1.80
N SER A 600 -15.89 -36.69 1.43
CA SER A 600 -15.13 -37.10 0.23
C SER A 600 -15.81 -36.76 -1.11
N GLN A 601 -17.09 -36.39 -1.10
CA GLN A 601 -17.87 -36.02 -2.29
C GLN A 601 -18.12 -34.51 -2.38
N PHE A 602 -17.71 -33.74 -1.36
CA PHE A 602 -17.94 -32.30 -1.28
C PHE A 602 -17.28 -31.56 -2.45
N GLN A 603 -15.99 -31.80 -2.69
CA GLN A 603 -15.27 -31.18 -3.81
C GLN A 603 -15.92 -31.52 -5.16
N ARG A 604 -16.28 -32.80 -5.37
CA ARG A 604 -16.96 -33.23 -6.60
C ARG A 604 -18.31 -32.54 -6.79
N PHE A 605 -19.04 -32.28 -5.70
CA PHE A 605 -20.29 -31.55 -5.77
C PHE A 605 -20.07 -30.08 -6.16
N MET A 606 -19.05 -29.44 -5.59
CA MET A 606 -18.64 -28.07 -5.97
C MET A 606 -18.29 -27.96 -7.45
N ASP A 607 -17.50 -28.90 -7.98
CA ASP A 607 -17.16 -28.96 -9.41
C ASP A 607 -18.40 -29.06 -10.31
N LEU A 608 -19.37 -29.90 -9.91
CA LEU A 608 -20.63 -30.09 -10.62
C LEU A 608 -21.49 -28.83 -10.62
N LEU A 609 -21.48 -28.06 -9.53
CA LEU A 609 -22.18 -26.77 -9.46
C LEU A 609 -21.57 -25.75 -10.41
N MET A 610 -20.23 -25.66 -10.48
CA MET A 610 -19.54 -24.73 -11.39
C MET A 610 -19.77 -25.10 -12.86
N MET A 611 -19.67 -26.38 -13.22
CA MET A 611 -19.97 -26.85 -14.59
C MET A 611 -21.42 -26.54 -15.00
N ARG A 612 -22.36 -26.67 -14.06
CA ARG A 612 -23.77 -26.34 -14.29
C ARG A 612 -24.00 -24.85 -14.45
N ALA A 613 -23.32 -24.00 -13.67
CA ALA A 613 -23.37 -22.56 -13.85
C ALA A 613 -22.98 -22.16 -15.28
N GLN A 614 -21.89 -22.74 -15.79
CA GLN A 614 -21.42 -22.51 -17.17
C GLN A 614 -22.42 -23.03 -18.20
N THR A 615 -22.91 -24.26 -18.04
CA THR A 615 -23.89 -24.86 -18.96
C THR A 615 -25.17 -24.02 -19.04
N VAL A 616 -25.65 -23.55 -17.89
CA VAL A 616 -26.83 -22.69 -17.79
C VAL A 616 -26.59 -21.34 -18.45
N SER A 617 -25.40 -20.76 -18.32
CA SER A 617 -25.01 -19.54 -19.03
C SER A 617 -25.06 -19.71 -20.55
N ASP A 618 -24.54 -20.83 -21.05
CA ASP A 618 -24.53 -21.12 -22.50
C ASP A 618 -25.97 -21.30 -23.02
N VAL A 619 -26.80 -22.07 -22.30
CA VAL A 619 -28.21 -22.30 -22.64
C VAL A 619 -29.04 -21.02 -22.55
N ALA A 620 -28.84 -20.20 -21.51
CA ALA A 620 -29.55 -18.93 -21.33
C ALA A 620 -29.24 -17.91 -22.43
N SER A 621 -28.09 -18.03 -23.08
CA SER A 621 -27.68 -17.16 -24.20
C SER A 621 -28.42 -17.47 -25.50
N VAL A 622 -29.10 -18.62 -25.60
CA VAL A 622 -29.81 -19.05 -26.81
C VAL A 622 -31.27 -19.35 -26.44
N PRO A 623 -32.21 -18.40 -26.66
CA PRO A 623 -33.61 -18.53 -26.24
C PRO A 623 -34.28 -19.85 -26.63
N ASP A 624 -34.07 -20.32 -27.86
CA ASP A 624 -34.65 -21.58 -28.35
C ASP A 624 -34.11 -22.81 -27.59
N GLN A 625 -32.84 -22.79 -27.18
CA GLN A 625 -32.25 -23.86 -26.36
C GLN A 625 -32.78 -23.81 -24.94
N LEU A 626 -32.98 -22.62 -24.37
CA LEU A 626 -33.60 -22.47 -23.05
C LEU A 626 -35.04 -23.00 -23.06
N VAL A 627 -35.84 -22.67 -24.08
CA VAL A 627 -37.20 -23.23 -24.26
C VAL A 627 -37.13 -24.75 -24.38
N ALA A 628 -36.28 -25.29 -25.27
CA ALA A 628 -36.17 -26.73 -25.46
C ALA A 628 -35.76 -27.47 -24.17
N THR A 629 -34.85 -26.88 -23.39
CA THR A 629 -34.36 -27.45 -22.13
C THR A 629 -35.50 -27.48 -21.09
N ILE A 630 -36.25 -26.40 -20.93
CA ILE A 630 -37.37 -26.34 -19.97
C ILE A 630 -38.53 -27.22 -20.42
N SER A 631 -38.94 -27.15 -21.69
CA SER A 631 -40.04 -27.95 -22.23
C SER A 631 -39.74 -29.45 -22.29
N GLY A 632 -38.46 -29.84 -22.37
CA GLY A 632 -38.03 -31.23 -22.29
C GLY A 632 -38.20 -31.88 -20.92
N ARG A 633 -38.48 -31.10 -19.86
CA ARG A 633 -38.72 -31.59 -18.50
C ARG A 633 -40.15 -32.08 -18.32
N SER A 634 -40.35 -32.97 -17.35
CA SER A 634 -41.70 -33.35 -16.91
C SER A 634 -42.47 -32.13 -16.37
N LYS A 635 -43.82 -32.19 -16.31
CA LYS A 635 -44.61 -31.09 -15.74
C LYS A 635 -44.19 -30.73 -14.31
N LYS A 636 -43.81 -31.73 -13.52
CA LYS A 636 -43.28 -31.53 -12.15
C LYS A 636 -41.91 -30.85 -12.20
N GLY A 637 -41.01 -31.29 -13.08
CA GLY A 637 -39.69 -30.68 -13.25
C GLY A 637 -39.76 -29.23 -13.76
N GLN A 638 -40.71 -28.91 -14.64
CA GLN A 638 -40.96 -27.51 -15.05
C GLN A 638 -41.37 -26.62 -13.88
N ALA A 639 -42.23 -27.12 -12.99
CA ALA A 639 -42.66 -26.38 -11.80
C ALA A 639 -41.51 -26.21 -10.78
N GLU A 640 -40.68 -27.24 -10.59
CA GLU A 640 -39.50 -27.17 -9.72
C GLU A 640 -38.45 -26.22 -10.26
N TRP A 641 -38.18 -26.25 -11.56
CA TRP A 641 -37.30 -25.31 -12.25
C TRP A 641 -37.77 -23.87 -12.07
N TRP A 642 -39.06 -23.61 -12.28
CA TRP A 642 -39.61 -22.28 -12.07
C TRP A 642 -39.50 -21.79 -10.62
N SER A 643 -39.71 -22.70 -9.67
CA SER A 643 -39.55 -22.41 -8.24
C SER A 643 -38.13 -21.95 -7.91
N GLY A 644 -37.11 -22.66 -8.40
CA GLY A 644 -35.72 -22.26 -8.20
C GLY A 644 -35.37 -20.93 -8.84
N PHE A 645 -35.85 -20.71 -10.07
CA PHE A 645 -35.65 -19.43 -10.77
C PHE A 645 -36.28 -18.24 -10.00
N SER A 646 -37.51 -18.43 -9.53
CA SER A 646 -38.24 -17.39 -8.78
C SER A 646 -37.58 -17.10 -7.43
N ASP A 647 -37.10 -18.14 -6.74
CA ASP A 647 -36.39 -18.02 -5.47
C ASP A 647 -35.09 -17.20 -5.61
N ALA A 648 -34.27 -17.48 -6.64
CA ALA A 648 -33.07 -16.69 -6.93
C ALA A 648 -33.41 -15.21 -7.20
N MET A 649 -34.43 -14.96 -8.02
CA MET A 649 -34.87 -13.61 -8.37
C MET A 649 -35.41 -12.83 -7.16
N GLU A 650 -36.06 -13.50 -6.21
CA GLU A 650 -36.57 -12.90 -4.98
C GLU A 650 -35.46 -12.66 -3.94
N LYS A 651 -34.60 -13.66 -3.72
CA LYS A 651 -33.50 -13.62 -2.74
C LYS A 651 -32.43 -12.59 -3.10
N PHE A 652 -32.13 -12.45 -4.39
CA PHE A 652 -31.09 -11.54 -4.88
C PHE A 652 -31.66 -10.28 -5.53
N ARG A 653 -32.79 -9.74 -5.05
CA ARG A 653 -33.35 -8.46 -5.55
C ARG A 653 -32.35 -7.31 -5.52
N SER A 654 -31.40 -7.28 -4.59
CA SER A 654 -30.32 -6.29 -4.52
C SER A 654 -29.38 -6.33 -5.73
N ALA A 655 -29.24 -7.50 -6.37
CA ALA A 655 -28.51 -7.68 -7.62
C ALA A 655 -29.27 -7.08 -8.82
N TRP A 656 -30.54 -6.68 -8.65
CA TRP A 656 -31.40 -6.02 -9.66
C TRP A 656 -31.68 -4.55 -9.30
N PRO A 657 -30.70 -3.63 -9.44
CA PRO A 657 -30.86 -2.25 -9.00
C PRO A 657 -31.90 -1.49 -9.84
N LYS A 658 -32.84 -0.79 -9.16
CA LYS A 658 -33.85 0.07 -9.81
C LYS A 658 -33.25 1.06 -10.81
N LYS A 659 -32.06 1.59 -10.49
CA LYS A 659 -31.24 2.43 -11.38
C LYS A 659 -30.40 1.50 -12.26
N GLY A 660 -30.93 1.17 -13.44
CA GLY A 660 -30.26 0.26 -14.40
C GLY A 660 -31.16 -0.84 -14.98
N MET A 661 -32.30 -1.14 -14.33
CA MET A 661 -33.31 -2.04 -14.88
C MET A 661 -33.92 -1.50 -16.18
N THR A 662 -33.84 -2.31 -17.22
CA THR A 662 -34.46 -2.11 -18.53
C THR A 662 -35.98 -2.36 -18.48
N LYS A 663 -36.69 -2.09 -19.57
CA LYS A 663 -38.12 -2.41 -19.66
C LYS A 663 -38.32 -3.92 -19.64
N GLU A 664 -37.40 -4.64 -20.25
CA GLU A 664 -37.34 -6.09 -20.35
C GLU A 664 -37.08 -6.73 -18.98
N ASP A 665 -36.17 -6.16 -18.17
CA ASP A 665 -35.94 -6.62 -16.79
C ASP A 665 -37.21 -6.48 -15.93
N ARG A 666 -37.96 -5.38 -16.07
CA ARG A 666 -39.22 -5.18 -15.34
C ARG A 666 -40.29 -6.16 -15.78
N ARG A 667 -40.39 -6.40 -17.09
CA ARG A 667 -41.29 -7.41 -17.67
C ARG A 667 -40.96 -8.81 -17.16
N LEU A 668 -39.68 -9.15 -17.01
CA LEU A 668 -39.25 -10.42 -16.43
C LEU A 668 -39.74 -10.59 -14.98
N PHE A 669 -39.65 -9.54 -14.15
CA PHE A 669 -40.20 -9.57 -12.79
C PHE A 669 -41.73 -9.69 -12.76
N GLU A 670 -42.44 -9.04 -13.67
CA GLU A 670 -43.90 -9.19 -13.80
C GLU A 670 -44.29 -10.65 -14.06
N ILE A 671 -43.58 -11.32 -14.98
CA ILE A 671 -43.79 -12.75 -15.29
C ILE A 671 -43.47 -13.61 -14.06
N VAL A 672 -42.37 -13.34 -13.34
CA VAL A 672 -42.03 -14.04 -12.09
C VAL A 672 -43.14 -13.90 -11.05
N THR A 673 -43.69 -12.69 -10.86
CA THR A 673 -44.77 -12.45 -9.89
C THR A 673 -46.14 -12.98 -10.32
N GLY A 674 -46.39 -13.08 -11.63
CA GLY A 674 -47.64 -13.58 -12.20
C GLY A 674 -47.75 -15.11 -12.20
N GLY A 675 -46.64 -15.82 -12.01
CA GLY A 675 -46.56 -17.27 -12.02
C GLY A 675 -46.39 -17.84 -13.44
N PHE A 676 -45.73 -18.99 -13.53
CA PHE A 676 -45.40 -19.64 -14.80
C PHE A 676 -46.61 -20.29 -15.46
N THR A 677 -46.97 -19.84 -16.66
CA THR A 677 -47.87 -20.58 -17.55
C THR A 677 -47.13 -21.02 -18.81
N SER A 678 -47.49 -22.19 -19.36
CA SER A 678 -46.80 -22.72 -20.55
C SER A 678 -46.97 -21.87 -21.81
N ALA A 679 -47.89 -20.89 -21.80
CA ALA A 679 -48.20 -20.03 -22.93
C ALA A 679 -47.18 -18.89 -23.14
N ASP A 680 -46.43 -18.50 -22.10
CA ASP A 680 -45.53 -17.34 -22.12
C ASP A 680 -44.04 -17.73 -22.24
N MET A 681 -43.75 -19.01 -22.51
CA MET A 681 -42.41 -19.57 -22.48
C MET A 681 -41.43 -18.94 -23.46
N THR A 682 -41.90 -18.62 -24.66
CA THR A 682 -41.09 -17.97 -25.69
C THR A 682 -40.77 -16.53 -25.33
N GLU A 683 -41.73 -15.80 -24.73
CA GLU A 683 -41.49 -14.43 -24.23
C GLU A 683 -40.48 -14.45 -23.09
N PHE A 684 -40.66 -15.33 -22.11
CA PHE A 684 -39.74 -15.51 -21.00
C PHE A 684 -38.31 -15.80 -21.47
N ALA A 685 -38.13 -16.77 -22.36
CA ALA A 685 -36.80 -17.14 -22.84
C ALA A 685 -36.13 -16.02 -23.66
N ALA A 686 -36.91 -15.24 -24.42
CA ALA A 686 -36.39 -14.08 -25.13
C ALA A 686 -35.91 -12.98 -24.16
N LEU A 687 -36.64 -12.72 -23.07
CA LEU A 687 -36.23 -11.76 -22.04
C LEU A 687 -34.96 -12.21 -21.30
N VAL A 688 -34.86 -13.50 -20.97
CA VAL A 688 -33.66 -14.11 -20.40
C VAL A 688 -32.47 -13.99 -21.35
N GLY A 689 -32.64 -14.33 -22.63
CA GLY A 689 -31.59 -14.21 -23.64
C GLY A 689 -31.11 -12.78 -23.83
N HIS A 690 -32.01 -11.81 -23.92
CA HIS A 690 -31.65 -10.39 -24.02
C HIS A 690 -30.90 -9.90 -22.77
N ARG A 691 -31.29 -10.37 -21.58
CA ARG A 691 -30.56 -10.07 -20.33
C ARG A 691 -29.17 -10.68 -20.35
N GLN A 692 -29.04 -11.93 -20.80
CA GLN A 692 -27.77 -12.64 -20.85
C GLN A 692 -26.83 -12.03 -21.90
N GLU A 693 -27.34 -11.64 -23.06
CA GLU A 693 -26.59 -10.90 -24.08
C GLU A 693 -25.99 -9.60 -23.50
N ARG A 694 -26.74 -8.89 -22.64
CA ARG A 694 -26.25 -7.69 -21.95
C ARG A 694 -25.27 -7.96 -20.79
N ASN A 695 -25.21 -9.20 -20.30
CA ASN A 695 -24.22 -9.64 -19.31
C ASN A 695 -22.92 -10.08 -19.99
N LEU A 696 -23.02 -10.65 -21.20
CA LEU A 696 -21.89 -11.06 -22.03
C LEU A 696 -21.29 -9.92 -22.88
N GLY A 697 -22.05 -8.84 -23.06
CA GLY A 697 -21.67 -7.58 -23.72
C GLY A 697 -21.06 -6.55 -22.78
#